data_AF-A0AAV1KKU4-F1
#
_entry.id   AF-A0AAV1KKU4-F1
#
_cell.length_a   1.000
_cell.length_b   1.000
_cell.length_c   1.000
_cell.angle_alpha   90.00
_cell.angle_beta   90.00
_cell.angle_gamma   90.00
#
_symmetry.space_group_name_H-M   'P 1'
#
loop_
_entity.id
_entity.type
_entity.pdbx_description
1 polymer ?
#
loop_
_entity_poly.entity_id
_entity_poly.type
_entity_poly.pdbx_seq_one_letter_code
_entity_poly.pdbx_strand_id
1 'polypeptide(L)'
;MKRHPGTRIVQCNRSPNTEKVIKAAIVLFDDTIAITQCPNLTTENIAVAKLRTGAWELGVVSVYLEGDKLLEPYLDMIGAAVAGLKTGNVIIGGDVNAWNTWWGSREVDKRGIEVAAKFDEMEFHILNRGTEPTFDTIRGGKRFSSCVDITTCSTNLLGRIDNWRLSDEVTSSDHRAILFDINLERSITTDIKRTTRKFNTRKANWSEFHKKLTHIWQEKQINSIQINKIENKKDLEAKIEEITQTIIDVCEHSIPKIKNKKQTRLPWWTDELTQRKKEVSKLKRRISCAAPVRREWVVEQYIRTKEEYKQLVKNTQTASWKNFCSKQEKETMWDGIYRVIGRTTQRQEDVPLVWEGKTLGNVDSARVLAETFYPEDKDQDDDAEHRLIRKAAEAVNEGSLDDSSDPPFTEEELLWAASSLNPKKAPGNDGLTADICAAAINQNPTLFLAVANKCLELAHFPGKWKEAAVVVLRKPGKEDYTHPKSYRPIGLLPVLGKIFEKMTIRRIKWHIVPKISKNQYGFMPQRSTEDSLYDMMQYIKAKIKNKKLVLLVSLDIEGAFDNAWWPAVRCALAKTECPINLRRLIDSYFEDRSVCVKYSGAEWVKKTSKGCVQGSIGGPIFWNLLLDPLLQELNNKGEHCQAFADDVVLIFSGDKALEVQERANAALAHVRRWGVKNKLKFAPQKTKAMIITNKIKYDSPLLKMGGESIGLSKEIKILGLTVDDGLTFNAHVKNVCCKVQNLYRQLCRAAKNFTVQ
;
A
#
# COMPACT_ATOMS: atom_id res chain seq x y z
N MET A 1 0.22 -21.65 -26.55
CA MET A 1 -1.00 -21.57 -25.72
C MET A 1 -1.01 -22.56 -24.55
N LYS A 2 -0.77 -23.88 -24.74
CA LYS A 2 -0.64 -24.87 -23.64
C LYS A 2 0.47 -24.59 -22.59
N ARG A 3 1.36 -23.63 -22.84
CA ARG A 3 2.46 -23.21 -21.94
C ARG A 3 2.08 -22.06 -20.99
N HIS A 4 0.89 -21.46 -21.11
CA HIS A 4 0.41 -20.35 -20.30
C HIS A 4 -0.97 -20.70 -19.68
N PRO A 5 -1.00 -21.28 -18.46
CA PRO A 5 -2.25 -21.54 -17.73
C PRO A 5 -2.99 -20.20 -17.53
N GLY A 6 -4.29 -20.16 -17.84
CA GLY A 6 -5.11 -18.94 -17.73
C GLY A 6 -5.32 -18.15 -19.04
N THR A 7 -4.74 -18.59 -20.16
CA THR A 7 -4.98 -17.97 -21.48
C THR A 7 -6.46 -18.08 -21.87
N ARG A 8 -7.09 -16.95 -22.22
CA ARG A 8 -8.47 -16.91 -22.75
C ARG A 8 -8.46 -16.47 -24.21
N ILE A 9 -9.33 -17.08 -25.01
CA ILE A 9 -9.39 -16.86 -26.46
C ILE A 9 -10.82 -16.45 -26.81
N VAL A 10 -10.95 -15.37 -27.58
CA VAL A 10 -12.18 -14.98 -28.26
C VAL A 10 -11.91 -15.10 -29.75
N GLN A 11 -12.65 -15.97 -30.43
CA GLN A 11 -12.42 -16.26 -31.84
C GLN A 11 -13.76 -16.26 -32.59
N CYS A 12 -13.67 -16.10 -33.90
CA CYS A 12 -14.82 -16.12 -34.79
C CYS A 12 -15.62 -17.44 -34.69
N ASN A 13 -16.95 -17.36 -34.85
CA ASN A 13 -17.81 -18.54 -34.80
C ASN A 13 -17.48 -19.51 -35.95
N ARG A 14 -17.36 -20.81 -35.66
CA ARG A 14 -17.28 -21.83 -36.72
C ARG A 14 -18.65 -21.99 -37.35
N SER A 15 -18.78 -21.72 -38.65
CA SER A 15 -20.01 -22.08 -39.38
C SER A 15 -20.18 -23.60 -39.37
N PRO A 16 -21.38 -24.14 -39.06
CA PRO A 16 -21.59 -25.60 -38.94
C PRO A 16 -21.30 -26.39 -40.23
N ASN A 17 -21.26 -25.74 -41.40
CA ASN A 17 -21.26 -26.40 -42.71
C ASN A 17 -19.97 -26.27 -43.53
N THR A 18 -18.85 -25.80 -42.96
CA THR A 18 -17.56 -25.77 -43.68
C THR A 18 -16.38 -25.91 -42.74
N GLU A 19 -15.35 -26.69 -43.09
CA GLU A 19 -14.02 -26.74 -42.46
C GLU A 19 -13.26 -25.41 -42.64
N LYS A 20 -13.84 -24.28 -42.22
CA LYS A 20 -13.24 -22.96 -42.41
C LYS A 20 -12.22 -22.63 -41.31
N VAL A 21 -11.10 -22.09 -41.76
CA VAL A 21 -9.99 -21.54 -40.98
C VAL A 21 -10.47 -20.32 -40.18
N ILE A 22 -10.02 -20.18 -38.92
CA ILE A 22 -10.32 -19.01 -38.07
C ILE A 22 -9.59 -17.79 -38.66
N LYS A 23 -10.34 -16.75 -39.06
CA LYS A 23 -9.77 -15.56 -39.74
C LYS A 23 -9.31 -14.46 -38.78
N ALA A 24 -9.98 -14.28 -37.64
CA ALA A 24 -9.59 -13.32 -36.61
C ALA A 24 -9.78 -13.89 -35.19
N ALA A 25 -8.90 -13.51 -34.27
CA ALA A 25 -8.97 -13.92 -32.88
C ALA A 25 -8.29 -12.92 -31.94
N ILE A 26 -8.79 -12.84 -30.71
CA ILE A 26 -8.23 -12.09 -29.60
C ILE A 26 -7.74 -13.10 -28.56
N VAL A 27 -6.45 -13.05 -28.24
CA VAL A 27 -5.83 -13.92 -27.24
C VAL A 27 -5.37 -13.09 -26.06
N LEU A 28 -5.90 -13.40 -24.88
CA LEU A 28 -5.55 -12.73 -23.62
C LEU A 28 -4.65 -13.66 -22.79
N PHE A 29 -3.43 -13.22 -22.55
CA PHE A 29 -2.41 -13.98 -21.81
C PHE A 29 -2.40 -13.72 -20.29
N ASP A 30 -3.20 -12.75 -19.82
CA ASP A 30 -3.32 -12.37 -18.41
C ASP A 30 -4.67 -12.86 -17.85
N ASP A 31 -4.65 -13.63 -16.76
CA ASP A 31 -5.85 -14.17 -16.11
C ASP A 31 -6.56 -13.13 -15.21
N THR A 32 -5.92 -12.01 -14.90
CA THR A 32 -6.44 -10.96 -14.03
C THR A 32 -7.36 -9.95 -14.74
N ILE A 33 -7.25 -9.81 -16.06
CA ILE A 33 -8.08 -8.89 -16.85
C ILE A 33 -9.43 -9.55 -17.11
N ALA A 34 -10.55 -8.97 -16.71
CA ALA A 34 -11.85 -9.57 -17.02
C ALA A 34 -12.11 -9.44 -18.54
N ILE A 35 -12.57 -10.51 -19.18
CA ILE A 35 -12.95 -10.52 -20.60
C ILE A 35 -14.40 -10.90 -20.75
N THR A 36 -15.17 -10.06 -21.43
CA THR A 36 -16.54 -10.34 -21.83
C THR A 36 -16.55 -10.57 -23.33
N GLN A 37 -16.89 -11.79 -23.74
CA GLN A 37 -17.03 -12.10 -25.16
C GLN A 37 -18.32 -11.45 -25.69
N CYS A 38 -18.28 -10.92 -26.92
CA CYS A 38 -19.44 -10.33 -27.57
C CYS A 38 -19.84 -11.21 -28.78
N PRO A 39 -20.45 -12.39 -28.56
CA PRO A 39 -20.74 -13.34 -29.64
C PRO A 39 -21.69 -12.77 -30.68
N ASN A 40 -22.64 -11.91 -30.27
CA ASN A 40 -23.58 -11.24 -31.19
C ASN A 40 -22.92 -10.18 -32.08
N LEU A 41 -21.71 -9.73 -31.75
CA LEU A 41 -20.93 -8.76 -32.52
C LEU A 41 -19.75 -9.42 -33.26
N THR A 42 -19.49 -10.70 -32.98
CA THR A 42 -18.39 -11.47 -33.56
C THR A 42 -18.88 -12.18 -34.81
N THR A 43 -18.20 -11.98 -35.94
CA THR A 43 -18.54 -12.55 -37.25
C THR A 43 -17.49 -13.58 -37.70
N GLU A 44 -17.49 -14.00 -38.97
CA GLU A 44 -16.44 -14.88 -39.53
C GLU A 44 -15.07 -14.17 -39.61
N ASN A 45 -15.08 -12.85 -39.79
CA ASN A 45 -13.91 -12.02 -40.09
C ASN A 45 -13.56 -11.01 -38.99
N ILE A 46 -14.42 -10.86 -37.98
CA ILE A 46 -14.27 -9.87 -36.92
C ILE A 46 -14.47 -10.56 -35.56
N ALA A 47 -13.45 -10.53 -34.71
CA ALA A 47 -13.54 -10.96 -33.33
C ALA A 47 -13.69 -9.74 -32.42
N VAL A 48 -14.70 -9.77 -31.53
CA VAL A 48 -15.03 -8.63 -30.65
C VAL A 48 -15.05 -9.06 -29.20
N ALA A 49 -14.32 -8.33 -28.36
CA ALA A 49 -14.30 -8.54 -26.92
C ALA A 49 -14.26 -7.21 -26.16
N LYS A 50 -14.87 -7.21 -24.96
CA LYS A 50 -14.65 -6.16 -23.96
C LYS A 50 -13.66 -6.65 -22.92
N LEU A 51 -12.60 -5.87 -22.71
CA LEU A 51 -11.64 -6.06 -21.65
C LEU A 51 -11.96 -5.09 -20.52
N ARG A 52 -12.09 -5.59 -19.30
CA ARG A 52 -12.26 -4.78 -18.10
C ARG A 52 -11.05 -4.92 -17.20
N THR A 53 -10.42 -3.79 -16.90
CA THR A 53 -9.26 -3.69 -16.01
C THR A 53 -9.41 -2.44 -15.13
N GLY A 54 -9.59 -2.64 -13.82
CA GLY A 54 -9.98 -1.56 -12.91
C GLY A 54 -11.31 -0.90 -13.35
N ALA A 55 -11.30 0.43 -13.47
CA ALA A 55 -12.44 1.22 -13.93
C ALA A 55 -12.56 1.32 -15.47
N TRP A 56 -11.59 0.76 -16.21
CA TRP A 56 -11.58 0.85 -17.67
C TRP A 56 -12.35 -0.30 -18.31
N GLU A 57 -13.18 0.07 -19.28
CA GLU A 57 -13.83 -0.86 -20.22
C GLU A 57 -13.31 -0.56 -21.62
N LEU A 58 -12.44 -1.44 -22.13
CA LEU A 58 -11.79 -1.33 -23.42
C LEU A 58 -12.46 -2.30 -24.41
N GLY A 59 -13.00 -1.76 -25.50
CA GLY A 59 -13.43 -2.54 -26.65
C GLY A 59 -12.24 -2.91 -27.52
N VAL A 60 -12.06 -4.20 -27.82
CA VAL A 60 -11.03 -4.68 -28.74
C VAL A 60 -11.71 -5.37 -29.91
N VAL A 61 -11.37 -4.92 -31.11
CA VAL A 61 -11.91 -5.45 -32.37
C VAL A 61 -10.73 -5.92 -33.22
N SER A 62 -10.68 -7.22 -33.50
CA SER A 62 -9.71 -7.80 -34.43
C SER A 62 -10.37 -8.06 -35.76
N VAL A 63 -9.77 -7.59 -36.86
CA VAL A 63 -10.36 -7.63 -38.21
C VAL A 63 -9.46 -8.39 -39.19
N TYR A 64 -10.08 -9.08 -40.15
CA TYR A 64 -9.42 -9.63 -41.33
C TYR A 64 -10.27 -9.36 -42.57
N LEU A 65 -9.82 -8.47 -43.45
CA LEU A 65 -10.53 -8.10 -44.67
C LEU A 65 -9.97 -8.88 -45.84
N GLU A 66 -10.77 -9.73 -46.48
CA GLU A 66 -10.32 -10.52 -47.62
C GLU A 66 -10.05 -9.61 -48.83
N GLY A 67 -8.86 -9.75 -49.42
CA GLY A 67 -8.41 -8.90 -50.52
C GLY A 67 -9.18 -9.08 -51.84
N ASP A 68 -9.83 -10.23 -52.02
CA ASP A 68 -10.61 -10.60 -53.22
C ASP A 68 -12.13 -10.36 -53.08
N LYS A 69 -12.59 -9.87 -51.92
CA LYS A 69 -14.01 -9.64 -51.61
C LYS A 69 -14.38 -8.16 -51.59
N LEU A 70 -15.68 -7.86 -51.78
CA LEU A 70 -16.23 -6.51 -51.64
C LEU A 70 -15.99 -5.98 -50.22
N LEU A 71 -15.55 -4.73 -50.12
CA LEU A 71 -15.10 -4.12 -48.86
C LEU A 71 -16.27 -3.64 -47.98
N GLU A 72 -17.32 -3.09 -48.60
CA GLU A 72 -18.48 -2.46 -47.94
C GLU A 72 -19.12 -3.32 -46.83
N PRO A 73 -19.39 -4.63 -47.01
CA PRO A 73 -19.96 -5.45 -45.95
C PRO A 73 -19.07 -5.53 -44.71
N TYR A 74 -17.74 -5.53 -44.88
CA TYR A 74 -16.82 -5.56 -43.75
C TYR A 74 -16.80 -4.25 -42.99
N LEU A 75 -16.87 -3.12 -43.70
CA LEU A 75 -16.92 -1.79 -43.11
C LEU A 75 -18.20 -1.60 -42.28
N ASP A 76 -19.34 -2.08 -42.78
CA ASP A 76 -20.60 -2.05 -42.03
C ASP A 76 -20.55 -2.93 -40.78
N MET A 77 -19.95 -4.13 -40.89
CA MET A 77 -19.76 -5.01 -39.74
C MET A 77 -18.83 -4.38 -38.68
N ILE A 78 -17.77 -3.67 -39.08
CA ILE A 78 -16.92 -2.91 -38.15
C ILE A 78 -17.73 -1.81 -37.46
N GLY A 79 -18.50 -1.02 -38.22
CA GLY A 79 -19.36 0.03 -37.67
C GLY A 79 -20.38 -0.50 -36.66
N ALA A 80 -21.06 -1.60 -36.99
CA ALA A 80 -22.00 -2.27 -36.09
C ALA A 80 -21.32 -2.82 -34.82
N ALA A 81 -20.11 -3.38 -34.94
CA ALA A 81 -19.35 -3.87 -33.81
C ALA A 81 -18.95 -2.73 -32.85
N VAL A 82 -18.47 -1.60 -33.39
CA VAL A 82 -18.10 -0.40 -32.62
C VAL A 82 -19.32 0.17 -31.90
N ALA A 83 -20.45 0.33 -32.60
CA ALA A 83 -21.69 0.81 -32.00
C ALA A 83 -22.22 -0.14 -30.90
N GLY A 84 -22.15 -1.45 -31.14
CA GLY A 84 -22.59 -2.49 -30.20
C GLY A 84 -21.73 -2.61 -28.94
N LEU A 85 -20.46 -2.18 -29.00
CA LEU A 85 -19.54 -2.19 -27.86
C LEU A 85 -19.92 -1.18 -26.78
N LYS A 86 -20.74 -0.14 -27.04
CA LYS A 86 -21.20 0.82 -26.02
C LYS A 86 -20.09 1.35 -25.07
N THR A 87 -18.87 1.52 -25.58
CA THR A 87 -17.73 2.12 -24.86
C THR A 87 -17.05 3.12 -25.77
N GLY A 88 -16.62 4.25 -25.22
CA GLY A 88 -15.86 5.27 -25.95
C GLY A 88 -14.37 4.93 -26.08
N ASN A 89 -13.91 3.79 -25.54
CA ASN A 89 -12.51 3.35 -25.59
C ASN A 89 -12.41 2.11 -26.46
N VAL A 90 -12.09 2.27 -27.74
CA VAL A 90 -12.05 1.16 -28.70
C VAL A 90 -10.73 1.14 -29.46
N ILE A 91 -10.16 -0.05 -29.62
CA ILE A 91 -9.00 -0.31 -30.48
C ILE A 91 -9.40 -1.32 -31.54
N ILE A 92 -9.02 -1.02 -32.78
CA ILE A 92 -9.24 -1.88 -33.94
C ILE A 92 -7.87 -2.22 -34.52
N GLY A 93 -7.62 -3.50 -34.77
CA GLY A 93 -6.36 -3.92 -35.38
C GLY A 93 -6.49 -5.19 -36.20
N GLY A 94 -5.74 -5.28 -37.29
CA GLY A 94 -5.75 -6.45 -38.14
C GLY A 94 -5.31 -6.18 -39.58
N ASP A 95 -5.40 -7.21 -40.41
CA ASP A 95 -5.03 -7.16 -41.82
C ASP A 95 -6.22 -6.66 -42.65
N VAL A 96 -6.06 -5.49 -43.27
CA VAL A 96 -7.10 -4.86 -44.09
C VAL A 96 -6.95 -5.11 -45.59
N ASN A 97 -5.85 -5.74 -46.03
CA ASN A 97 -5.54 -5.95 -47.44
C ASN A 97 -5.82 -4.70 -48.32
N ALA A 98 -5.31 -3.56 -47.85
CA ALA A 98 -5.52 -2.25 -48.47
C ALA A 98 -4.25 -1.39 -48.33
N TRP A 99 -3.93 -0.59 -49.34
CA TRP A 99 -2.74 0.25 -49.37
C TRP A 99 -3.13 1.71 -49.16
N ASN A 100 -2.58 2.32 -48.11
CA ASN A 100 -2.69 3.76 -47.88
C ASN A 100 -1.44 4.27 -47.17
N THR A 101 -1.05 5.50 -47.50
CA THR A 101 0.08 6.19 -46.87
C THR A 101 -0.13 6.41 -45.38
N TRP A 102 -1.38 6.48 -44.90
CA TRP A 102 -1.72 6.67 -43.48
C TRP A 102 -1.24 5.52 -42.57
N TRP A 103 -1.10 4.30 -43.10
CA TRP A 103 -0.53 3.16 -42.36
C TRP A 103 0.78 2.63 -42.94
N GLY A 104 1.49 3.48 -43.69
CA GLY A 104 2.87 3.24 -44.08
C GLY A 104 3.05 2.58 -45.44
N SER A 105 1.99 2.40 -46.25
CA SER A 105 2.15 1.98 -47.65
C SER A 105 2.80 3.08 -48.48
N ARG A 106 3.52 2.68 -49.55
CA ARG A 106 4.14 3.63 -50.49
C ARG A 106 3.15 4.24 -51.46
N GLU A 107 2.10 3.49 -51.78
CA GLU A 107 1.05 3.83 -52.73
C GLU A 107 -0.30 3.74 -52.04
N VAL A 108 -1.31 4.37 -52.64
CA VAL A 108 -2.70 4.32 -52.18
C VAL A 108 -3.51 3.57 -53.23
N ASP A 109 -4.26 2.56 -52.81
CA ASP A 109 -5.22 1.85 -53.67
C ASP A 109 -6.68 2.25 -53.32
N LYS A 110 -7.62 1.84 -54.17
CA LYS A 110 -9.05 2.18 -53.99
C LYS A 110 -9.58 1.71 -52.63
N ARG A 111 -9.20 0.49 -52.21
CA ARG A 111 -9.58 -0.07 -50.90
C ARG A 111 -9.04 0.77 -49.75
N GLY A 112 -7.80 1.25 -49.86
CA GLY A 112 -7.16 2.09 -48.86
C GLY A 112 -7.84 3.44 -48.69
N ILE A 113 -8.43 4.00 -49.76
CA ILE A 113 -9.24 5.22 -49.68
C ILE A 113 -10.55 4.94 -48.92
N GLU A 114 -11.25 3.87 -49.26
CA GLU A 114 -12.52 3.50 -48.63
C GLU A 114 -12.36 3.14 -47.14
N VAL A 115 -11.32 2.37 -46.80
CA VAL A 115 -10.99 2.05 -45.40
C VAL A 115 -10.65 3.33 -44.61
N ALA A 116 -9.82 4.21 -45.17
CA ALA A 116 -9.44 5.47 -44.51
C ALA A 116 -10.67 6.38 -44.28
N ALA A 117 -11.52 6.53 -45.30
CA ALA A 117 -12.75 7.33 -45.20
C ALA A 117 -13.69 6.79 -44.13
N LYS A 118 -13.85 5.47 -44.02
CA LYS A 118 -14.72 4.87 -43.00
C LYS A 118 -14.19 5.05 -41.58
N PHE A 119 -12.87 4.90 -41.38
CA PHE A 119 -12.28 5.15 -40.06
C PHE A 119 -12.37 6.63 -39.67
N ASP A 120 -12.22 7.55 -40.61
CA ASP A 120 -12.40 8.99 -40.38
C ASP A 120 -13.86 9.33 -40.02
N GLU A 121 -14.84 8.76 -40.74
CA GLU A 121 -16.28 8.88 -40.44
C GLU A 121 -16.62 8.40 -39.01
N MET A 122 -15.94 7.37 -38.52
CA MET A 122 -16.12 6.82 -37.16
C MET A 122 -15.26 7.55 -36.10
N GLU A 123 -14.52 8.59 -36.46
CA GLU A 123 -13.56 9.31 -35.60
C GLU A 123 -12.44 8.42 -35.02
N PHE A 124 -11.93 7.48 -35.82
CA PHE A 124 -10.80 6.63 -35.46
C PHE A 124 -9.48 7.17 -36.00
N HIS A 125 -8.47 7.21 -35.13
CA HIS A 125 -7.14 7.69 -35.44
C HIS A 125 -6.22 6.53 -35.77
N ILE A 126 -5.46 6.65 -36.86
CA ILE A 126 -4.50 5.63 -37.29
C ILE A 126 -3.18 5.82 -36.52
N LEU A 127 -2.70 4.75 -35.90
CA LEU A 127 -1.56 4.77 -34.98
C LEU A 127 -0.26 4.24 -35.59
N ASN A 128 -0.34 3.64 -36.77
CA ASN A 128 0.81 3.13 -37.51
C ASN A 128 1.88 4.22 -37.67
N ARG A 129 3.15 3.85 -37.48
CA ARG A 129 4.28 4.78 -37.63
C ARG A 129 5.33 4.24 -38.59
N GLY A 130 5.80 5.12 -39.46
CA GLY A 130 6.84 4.79 -40.44
C GLY A 130 6.31 3.99 -41.62
N THR A 131 7.24 3.50 -42.43
CA THR A 131 6.96 2.84 -43.71
C THR A 131 7.59 1.44 -43.78
N GLU A 132 7.86 0.83 -42.62
CA GLU A 132 8.37 -0.53 -42.58
C GLU A 132 7.23 -1.51 -42.88
N PRO A 133 7.47 -2.56 -43.71
CA PRO A 133 6.44 -3.50 -44.10
C PRO A 133 5.99 -4.36 -42.91
N THR A 134 4.66 -4.45 -42.75
CA THR A 134 4.02 -5.29 -41.74
C THR A 134 3.89 -6.74 -42.22
N PHE A 135 3.80 -6.95 -43.52
CA PHE A 135 3.89 -8.24 -44.19
C PHE A 135 5.23 -8.35 -44.94
N ASP A 136 5.96 -9.44 -44.73
CA ASP A 136 7.26 -9.68 -45.37
C ASP A 136 7.54 -11.19 -45.50
N THR A 137 7.49 -11.71 -46.73
CA THR A 137 7.69 -13.14 -47.01
C THR A 137 8.68 -13.36 -48.16
N ILE A 138 9.30 -14.55 -48.19
CA ILE A 138 10.15 -14.99 -49.30
C ILE A 138 9.49 -16.19 -49.96
N ARG A 139 9.06 -16.03 -51.21
CA ARG A 139 8.47 -17.11 -52.01
C ARG A 139 9.23 -17.21 -53.34
N GLY A 140 9.63 -18.41 -53.73
CA GLY A 140 10.38 -18.65 -54.98
C GLY A 140 11.68 -17.82 -55.09
N GLY A 141 12.36 -17.55 -53.97
CA GLY A 141 13.60 -16.76 -53.96
C GLY A 141 13.43 -15.23 -54.05
N LYS A 142 12.20 -14.73 -54.20
CA LYS A 142 11.86 -13.29 -54.23
C LYS A 142 11.19 -12.87 -52.91
N ARG A 143 11.47 -11.63 -52.49
CA ARG A 143 10.87 -11.02 -51.30
C ARG A 143 9.62 -10.24 -51.68
N PHE A 144 8.52 -10.48 -50.98
CA PHE A 144 7.26 -9.75 -51.10
C PHE A 144 7.01 -9.03 -49.79
N SER A 145 6.78 -7.72 -49.84
CA SER A 145 6.59 -6.93 -48.64
C SER A 145 5.55 -5.82 -48.83
N SER A 146 4.63 -5.66 -47.89
CA SER A 146 3.56 -4.65 -47.93
C SER A 146 3.19 -4.17 -46.52
N CYS A 147 2.51 -3.02 -46.43
CA CYS A 147 1.98 -2.46 -45.19
C CYS A 147 0.45 -2.62 -45.21
N VAL A 148 -0.04 -3.78 -44.81
CA VAL A 148 -1.48 -4.14 -44.90
C VAL A 148 -2.13 -4.31 -43.53
N ASP A 149 -1.33 -4.29 -42.45
CA ASP A 149 -1.83 -4.39 -41.08
C ASP A 149 -2.02 -3.00 -40.46
N ILE A 150 -3.21 -2.73 -39.97
CA ILE A 150 -3.57 -1.45 -39.36
C ILE A 150 -3.72 -1.58 -37.84
N THR A 151 -3.43 -0.48 -37.14
CA THR A 151 -3.81 -0.25 -35.74
C THR A 151 -4.50 1.11 -35.66
N THR A 152 -5.75 1.14 -35.23
CA THR A 152 -6.51 2.38 -35.02
C THR A 152 -7.11 2.43 -33.62
N CYS A 153 -7.40 3.65 -33.14
CA CYS A 153 -8.10 3.84 -31.88
C CYS A 153 -9.12 4.97 -31.94
N SER A 154 -10.13 4.88 -31.09
CA SER A 154 -11.08 5.97 -30.82
C SER A 154 -10.37 7.20 -30.24
N THR A 155 -10.90 8.40 -30.47
CA THR A 155 -10.38 9.68 -29.94
C THR A 155 -10.01 9.66 -28.45
N ASN A 156 -10.78 8.97 -27.59
CA ASN A 156 -10.49 8.90 -26.13
C ASN A 156 -9.19 8.18 -25.76
N LEU A 157 -8.66 7.34 -26.66
CA LEU A 157 -7.40 6.62 -26.50
C LEU A 157 -6.23 7.35 -27.19
N LEU A 158 -6.52 8.40 -27.94
CA LEU A 158 -5.49 9.22 -28.58
C LEU A 158 -4.63 9.89 -27.50
N GLY A 159 -3.31 9.74 -27.61
CA GLY A 159 -2.37 10.19 -26.58
C GLY A 159 -2.26 9.27 -25.35
N ARG A 160 -3.01 8.16 -25.28
CA ARG A 160 -2.77 7.08 -24.29
C ARG A 160 -1.95 5.94 -24.87
N ILE A 161 -1.89 5.83 -26.19
CA ILE A 161 -1.14 4.77 -26.87
C ILE A 161 0.25 5.29 -27.25
N ASP A 162 1.27 4.64 -26.72
CA ASP A 162 2.68 4.99 -26.90
C ASP A 162 3.48 3.78 -27.42
N ASN A 163 4.72 4.02 -27.82
CA ASN A 163 5.68 2.98 -28.23
C ASN A 163 5.20 2.04 -29.34
N TRP A 164 4.31 2.51 -30.23
CA TRP A 164 3.94 1.78 -31.44
C TRP A 164 5.20 1.45 -32.25
N ARG A 165 5.41 0.17 -32.55
CA ARG A 165 6.57 -0.33 -33.28
C ARG A 165 6.30 -1.70 -33.89
N LEU A 166 7.03 -2.02 -34.94
CA LEU A 166 7.12 -3.40 -35.41
C LEU A 166 8.11 -4.18 -34.56
N SER A 167 7.76 -5.43 -34.26
CA SER A 167 8.67 -6.33 -33.57
C SER A 167 9.86 -6.68 -34.48
N ASP A 168 11.06 -6.52 -33.93
CA ASP A 168 12.30 -7.04 -34.51
C ASP A 168 12.52 -8.52 -34.17
N GLU A 169 11.63 -9.12 -33.39
CA GLU A 169 11.69 -10.55 -33.10
C GLU A 169 11.34 -11.35 -34.34
N VAL A 170 12.05 -12.46 -34.55
CA VAL A 170 11.76 -13.37 -35.65
C VAL A 170 10.62 -14.30 -35.20
N THR A 171 9.46 -14.18 -35.83
CA THR A 171 8.28 -15.02 -35.64
C THR A 171 8.20 -16.09 -36.73
N SER A 172 7.27 -17.05 -36.61
CA SER A 172 6.96 -18.04 -37.66
C SER A 172 5.89 -17.54 -38.65
N SER A 173 5.54 -16.25 -38.59
CA SER A 173 4.52 -15.62 -39.45
C SER A 173 5.22 -14.83 -40.55
N ASP A 174 4.58 -14.73 -41.72
CA ASP A 174 4.93 -13.75 -42.75
C ASP A 174 4.52 -12.32 -42.37
N HIS A 175 3.72 -12.15 -41.32
CA HIS A 175 3.45 -10.84 -40.70
C HIS A 175 4.38 -10.58 -39.50
N ARG A 176 4.85 -9.34 -39.40
CA ARG A 176 5.58 -8.79 -38.26
C ARG A 176 4.58 -8.37 -37.19
N ALA A 177 4.82 -8.79 -35.95
CA ALA A 177 3.96 -8.41 -34.85
C ALA A 177 4.03 -6.89 -34.61
N ILE A 178 2.89 -6.21 -34.64
CA ILE A 178 2.76 -4.82 -34.20
C ILE A 178 2.66 -4.81 -32.68
N LEU A 179 3.49 -3.99 -32.04
CA LEU A 179 3.53 -3.81 -30.59
C LEU A 179 3.25 -2.36 -30.25
N PHE A 180 2.36 -2.12 -29.29
CA PHE A 180 2.10 -0.80 -28.74
C PHE A 180 1.71 -0.93 -27.27
N ASP A 181 1.95 0.13 -26.50
CA ASP A 181 1.62 0.19 -25.09
C ASP A 181 0.38 1.08 -24.91
N ILE A 182 -0.67 0.57 -24.27
CA ILE A 182 -1.84 1.38 -23.88
C ILE A 182 -1.62 1.82 -22.44
N ASN A 183 -1.43 3.12 -22.25
CA ASN A 183 -1.26 3.73 -20.95
C ASN A 183 -2.63 4.11 -20.35
N LEU A 184 -3.19 3.19 -19.57
CA LEU A 184 -4.42 3.37 -18.82
C LEU A 184 -4.25 4.27 -17.58
N GLU A 185 -3.00 4.63 -17.26
CA GLU A 185 -2.56 5.41 -16.09
C GLU A 185 -2.31 6.90 -16.42
N ARG A 186 -2.44 7.34 -17.69
CA ARG A 186 -2.19 8.74 -18.07
C ARG A 186 -3.29 9.67 -17.52
N SER A 187 -3.16 10.04 -16.25
CA SER A 187 -3.57 11.33 -15.72
C SER A 187 -2.58 12.37 -16.26
N ILE A 188 -3.04 13.60 -16.49
CA ILE A 188 -2.13 14.74 -16.61
C ILE A 188 -1.18 14.68 -15.41
N THR A 189 0.11 14.73 -15.73
CA THR A 189 1.27 14.61 -14.85
C THR A 189 1.09 15.20 -13.46
N THR A 190 1.31 14.39 -12.42
CA THR A 190 2.13 14.85 -11.30
C THR A 190 3.21 13.80 -11.04
N ASP A 191 4.47 14.24 -11.02
CA ASP A 191 5.61 13.48 -10.49
C ASP A 191 5.30 13.11 -9.03
N ILE A 192 4.63 11.97 -8.80
CA ILE A 192 4.45 11.46 -7.45
C ILE A 192 5.84 11.13 -6.92
N LYS A 193 6.36 11.98 -6.01
CA LYS A 193 7.64 11.77 -5.35
C LYS A 193 7.67 10.35 -4.78
N ARG A 194 8.59 9.52 -5.29
CA ARG A 194 8.74 8.12 -4.87
C ARG A 194 9.20 7.97 -3.41
N THR A 195 9.51 9.07 -2.73
CA THR A 195 10.06 9.11 -1.37
C THR A 195 9.57 10.34 -0.62
N THR A 196 9.31 10.18 0.68
CA THR A 196 9.07 11.29 1.62
C THR A 196 10.37 11.93 2.12
N ARG A 197 11.53 11.30 1.89
CA ARG A 197 12.84 11.87 2.22
C ARG A 197 13.24 12.97 1.25
N LYS A 198 13.63 14.13 1.79
CA LYS A 198 14.20 15.27 1.04
C LYS A 198 15.71 15.12 0.86
N PHE A 199 16.43 14.74 1.91
CA PHE A 199 17.90 14.70 1.97
C PHE A 199 18.46 13.27 1.85
N ASN A 200 19.61 13.13 1.18
CA ASN A 200 20.33 11.87 1.07
C ASN A 200 21.42 11.77 2.15
N THR A 201 21.03 11.35 3.36
CA THR A 201 21.92 11.30 4.52
C THR A 201 23.09 10.33 4.38
N ARG A 202 23.03 9.35 3.45
CA ARG A 202 24.17 8.47 3.13
C ARG A 202 25.35 9.20 2.48
N LYS A 203 25.10 10.36 1.89
CA LYS A 203 26.11 11.22 1.24
C LYS A 203 26.27 12.54 1.98
N ALA A 204 25.81 12.63 3.23
CA ALA A 204 25.93 13.84 4.03
C ALA A 204 27.39 14.11 4.40
N ASN A 205 27.81 15.37 4.27
CA ASN A 205 29.07 15.83 4.85
C ASN A 205 28.81 16.28 6.29
N TRP A 206 28.87 15.34 7.24
CA TRP A 206 28.57 15.64 8.64
C TRP A 206 29.56 16.63 9.25
N SER A 207 30.84 16.62 8.87
CA SER A 207 31.81 17.59 9.39
C SER A 207 31.43 19.03 9.03
N GLU A 208 31.04 19.26 7.78
CA GLU A 208 30.58 20.56 7.30
C GLU A 208 29.23 20.97 7.92
N PHE A 209 28.31 20.01 8.07
CA PHE A 209 27.05 20.20 8.78
C PHE A 209 27.30 20.73 10.21
N HIS A 210 28.13 20.04 11.00
CA HIS A 210 28.43 20.43 12.38
C HIS A 210 29.11 21.81 12.48
N LYS A 211 30.08 22.09 11.59
CA LYS A 211 30.78 23.39 11.55
C LYS A 211 29.84 24.55 11.26
N LYS A 212 29.02 24.45 10.20
CA LYS A 212 28.05 25.49 9.82
C LYS A 212 26.98 25.68 10.89
N LEU A 213 26.47 24.58 11.45
CA LEU A 213 25.45 24.64 12.48
C LEU A 213 25.97 25.36 13.74
N THR A 214 27.20 25.06 14.17
CA THR A 214 27.86 25.75 15.29
C THR A 214 28.02 27.24 15.03
N HIS A 215 28.49 27.60 13.83
CA HIS A 215 28.65 29.01 13.44
C HIS A 215 27.32 29.77 13.51
N ILE A 216 26.25 29.21 12.92
CA ILE A 216 24.95 29.88 12.89
C ILE A 216 24.34 29.99 14.29
N TRP A 217 24.51 28.97 15.15
CA TRP A 217 24.04 29.08 16.53
C TRP A 217 24.76 30.19 17.31
N GLN A 218 26.07 30.37 17.10
CA GLN A 218 26.82 31.46 17.72
C GLN A 218 26.38 32.82 17.16
N GLU A 219 26.28 32.95 15.83
CA GLU A 219 25.90 34.17 15.13
C GLU A 219 24.50 34.65 15.53
N LYS A 220 23.51 33.75 15.56
CA LYS A 220 22.13 34.05 15.98
C LYS A 220 21.93 34.02 17.50
N GLN A 221 23.00 33.75 18.27
CA GLN A 221 22.97 33.57 19.72
C GLN A 221 21.96 32.52 20.22
N ILE A 222 21.66 31.50 19.42
CA ILE A 222 20.74 30.41 19.79
C ILE A 222 21.44 29.49 20.79
N ASN A 223 21.13 29.64 22.08
CA ASN A 223 21.74 28.90 23.18
C ASN A 223 20.75 28.61 24.31
N SER A 224 21.14 27.74 25.25
CA SER A 224 20.31 27.34 26.39
C SER A 224 19.91 28.51 27.30
N ILE A 225 20.75 29.54 27.43
CA ILE A 225 20.46 30.74 28.25
C ILE A 225 19.24 31.48 27.69
N GLN A 226 19.17 31.67 26.37
CA GLN A 226 18.01 32.31 25.75
C GLN A 226 16.74 31.49 25.94
N ILE A 227 16.81 30.15 25.82
CA ILE A 227 15.66 29.28 26.05
C ILE A 227 15.15 29.38 27.49
N ASN A 228 16.07 29.36 28.46
CA ASN A 228 15.70 29.38 29.88
C ASN A 228 15.02 30.69 30.31
N LYS A 229 15.27 31.79 29.60
CA LYS A 229 14.62 33.10 29.83
C LYS A 229 13.20 33.21 29.28
N ILE A 230 12.74 32.23 28.50
CA ILE A 230 11.38 32.24 27.95
C ILE A 230 10.38 31.96 29.06
N GLU A 231 9.36 32.81 29.17
CA GLU A 231 8.30 32.72 30.20
C GLU A 231 6.95 32.29 29.61
N ASN A 232 6.77 32.38 28.28
CA ASN A 232 5.48 32.11 27.64
C ASN A 232 5.59 31.12 26.47
N LYS A 233 4.45 30.47 26.18
CA LYS A 233 4.34 29.41 25.16
C LYS A 233 4.61 29.91 23.74
N LYS A 234 4.23 31.16 23.44
CA LYS A 234 4.34 31.75 22.09
C LYS A 234 5.79 31.99 21.70
N ASP A 235 6.59 32.51 22.62
CA ASP A 235 8.02 32.74 22.39
C ASP A 235 8.80 31.43 22.28
N LEU A 236 8.38 30.40 23.04
CA LEU A 236 8.94 29.06 22.92
C LEU A 236 8.66 28.46 21.52
N GLU A 237 7.44 28.56 21.01
CA GLU A 237 7.08 28.12 19.64
C GLU A 237 7.94 28.81 18.58
N ALA A 238 8.05 30.14 18.65
CA ALA A 238 8.85 30.92 17.70
C ALA A 238 10.32 30.48 17.71
N LYS A 239 10.88 30.21 18.90
CA LYS A 239 12.26 29.76 19.05
C LYS A 239 12.47 28.33 18.54
N ILE A 240 11.50 27.44 18.72
CA ILE A 240 11.53 26.07 18.17
C ILE A 240 11.46 26.10 16.64
N GLU A 241 10.65 26.98 16.07
CA GLU A 241 10.57 27.19 14.62
C GLU A 241 11.91 27.73 14.07
N GLU A 242 12.52 28.71 14.75
CA GLU A 242 13.85 29.22 14.40
C GLU A 242 14.95 28.14 14.43
N ILE A 243 14.96 27.30 15.47
CA ILE A 243 15.90 26.16 15.57
C ILE A 243 15.66 25.18 14.42
N THR A 244 14.41 24.82 14.17
CA THR A 244 14.04 23.85 13.13
C THR A 244 14.44 24.36 11.74
N GLN A 245 14.13 25.63 11.43
CA GLN A 245 14.48 26.25 10.16
C GLN A 245 16.00 26.33 9.98
N THR A 246 16.74 26.68 11.03
CA THR A 246 18.22 26.70 11.00
C THR A 246 18.79 25.33 10.65
N ILE A 247 18.24 24.24 11.20
CA ILE A 247 18.69 22.88 10.83
C ILE A 247 18.37 22.59 9.36
N ILE A 248 17.19 22.95 8.88
CA ILE A 248 16.78 22.75 7.47
C ILE A 248 17.73 23.50 6.53
N ASP A 249 18.04 24.76 6.83
CA ASP A 249 18.92 25.60 6.01
C ASP A 249 20.33 25.03 5.93
N VAL A 250 20.89 24.56 7.05
CA VAL A 250 22.20 23.88 7.04
C VAL A 250 22.13 22.57 6.25
N CYS A 251 21.04 21.80 6.35
CA CYS A 251 20.87 20.59 5.55
C CYS A 251 20.86 20.88 4.04
N GLU A 252 20.26 21.99 3.61
CA GLU A 252 20.20 22.38 2.19
C GLU A 252 21.59 22.60 1.59
N HIS A 253 22.55 23.05 2.40
CA HIS A 253 23.92 23.32 1.96
C HIS A 253 24.87 22.13 2.16
N SER A 254 24.67 21.32 3.21
CA SER A 254 25.62 20.28 3.61
C SER A 254 25.20 18.86 3.21
N ILE A 255 23.95 18.66 2.77
CA ILE A 255 23.41 17.33 2.43
C ILE A 255 22.77 17.34 1.03
N PRO A 256 23.25 16.50 0.09
CA PRO A 256 22.65 16.40 -1.24
C PRO A 256 21.16 16.00 -1.20
N LYS A 257 20.31 16.70 -1.97
CA LYS A 257 18.89 16.33 -2.16
C LYS A 257 18.76 15.02 -2.94
N ILE A 258 17.73 14.21 -2.63
CA ILE A 258 17.44 12.99 -3.39
C ILE A 258 16.91 13.37 -4.78
N LYS A 259 17.63 12.99 -5.84
CA LYS A 259 17.17 13.15 -7.23
C LYS A 259 16.22 12.01 -7.60
N ASN A 260 15.14 12.31 -8.35
CA ASN A 260 14.31 11.28 -8.98
C ASN A 260 15.19 10.39 -9.87
N LYS A 261 15.28 9.08 -9.55
CA LYS A 261 16.10 8.14 -10.33
C LYS A 261 15.54 8.06 -11.75
N LYS A 262 16.35 8.41 -12.77
CA LYS A 262 16.16 7.93 -14.15
C LYS A 262 16.17 6.39 -14.14
N GLN A 263 15.43 5.76 -15.06
CA GLN A 263 15.46 4.30 -15.25
C GLN A 263 16.92 3.82 -15.38
N THR A 264 17.35 2.98 -14.44
CA THR A 264 18.68 2.37 -14.42
C THR A 264 18.73 1.19 -15.39
N ARG A 265 19.86 1.05 -16.11
CA ARG A 265 20.16 -0.11 -16.96
C ARG A 265 20.08 -1.42 -16.16
N LEU A 266 19.71 -2.50 -16.84
CA LEU A 266 19.66 -3.85 -16.26
C LEU A 266 21.06 -4.23 -15.73
N PRO A 267 21.21 -4.74 -14.50
CA PRO A 267 22.53 -4.85 -13.85
C PRO A 267 23.34 -6.08 -14.22
N TRP A 268 22.70 -7.05 -14.82
CA TRP A 268 23.34 -8.19 -15.48
C TRP A 268 23.67 -7.87 -16.95
N TRP A 269 23.30 -6.69 -17.45
CA TRP A 269 23.57 -6.30 -18.83
C TRP A 269 25.00 -5.81 -18.98
N THR A 270 25.82 -6.58 -19.69
CA THR A 270 27.23 -6.30 -19.92
C THR A 270 27.47 -5.73 -21.32
N ASP A 271 28.65 -5.16 -21.55
CA ASP A 271 29.07 -4.73 -22.89
C ASP A 271 29.19 -5.92 -23.85
N GLU A 272 29.58 -7.10 -23.36
CA GLU A 272 29.60 -8.36 -24.10
C GLU A 272 28.20 -8.74 -24.64
N LEU A 273 27.16 -8.64 -23.81
CA LEU A 273 25.77 -8.85 -24.24
C LEU A 273 25.34 -7.84 -25.30
N THR A 274 25.80 -6.59 -25.18
CA THR A 274 25.53 -5.54 -26.15
C THR A 274 26.19 -5.85 -27.50
N GLN A 275 27.44 -6.34 -27.48
CA GLN A 275 28.18 -6.73 -28.67
C GLN A 275 27.54 -7.95 -29.36
N ARG A 276 27.24 -9.02 -28.61
CA ARG A 276 26.58 -10.21 -29.16
C ARG A 276 25.20 -9.89 -29.72
N LYS A 277 24.41 -9.01 -29.09
CA LYS A 277 23.13 -8.53 -29.63
C LYS A 277 23.31 -7.80 -30.97
N LYS A 278 24.34 -6.95 -31.09
CA LYS A 278 24.68 -6.26 -32.35
C LYS A 278 25.08 -7.25 -33.44
N GLU A 279 25.84 -8.30 -33.10
CA GLU A 279 26.22 -9.37 -34.05
C GLU A 279 25.03 -10.16 -34.56
N VAL A 280 24.12 -10.59 -33.69
CA VAL A 280 22.85 -11.24 -34.10
C VAL A 280 22.04 -10.35 -35.02
N SER A 281 21.93 -9.06 -34.69
CA SER A 281 21.21 -8.07 -35.51
C SER A 281 21.90 -7.85 -36.87
N LYS A 282 23.23 -7.82 -36.90
CA LYS A 282 24.04 -7.69 -38.12
C LYS A 282 23.89 -8.92 -39.01
N LEU A 283 23.90 -10.13 -38.45
CA LEU A 283 23.67 -11.37 -39.19
C LEU A 283 22.24 -11.42 -39.74
N LYS A 284 21.24 -11.01 -38.95
CA LYS A 284 19.86 -10.85 -39.44
C LYS A 284 19.76 -9.89 -40.63
N ARG A 285 20.42 -8.73 -40.56
CA ARG A 285 20.52 -7.77 -41.69
C ARG A 285 21.32 -8.31 -42.88
N ARG A 286 22.32 -9.18 -42.65
CA ARG A 286 23.09 -9.81 -43.71
C ARG A 286 22.29 -10.87 -44.46
N ILE A 287 21.33 -11.54 -43.82
CA ILE A 287 20.42 -12.47 -44.50
C ILE A 287 19.69 -11.76 -45.66
N SER A 288 19.23 -10.52 -45.45
CA SER A 288 18.57 -9.71 -46.48
C SER A 288 19.51 -9.22 -47.60
N CYS A 289 20.83 -9.15 -47.35
CA CYS A 289 21.81 -8.66 -48.32
C CYS A 289 22.67 -9.79 -48.95
N ALA A 290 22.45 -11.05 -48.56
CA ALA A 290 23.24 -12.18 -49.01
C ALA A 290 22.79 -12.68 -50.39
N ALA A 291 23.76 -12.94 -51.28
CA ALA A 291 23.55 -13.62 -52.54
C ALA A 291 22.98 -15.04 -52.31
N PRO A 292 22.15 -15.58 -53.22
CA PRO A 292 21.44 -16.86 -53.03
C PRO A 292 22.35 -18.03 -52.58
N VAL A 293 23.54 -18.14 -53.17
CA VAL A 293 24.54 -19.20 -52.88
C VAL A 293 25.10 -19.11 -51.45
N ARG A 294 25.07 -17.93 -50.82
CA ARG A 294 25.61 -17.70 -49.46
C ARG A 294 24.52 -17.53 -48.40
N ARG A 295 23.24 -17.48 -48.80
CA ARG A 295 22.13 -17.18 -47.89
C ARG A 295 21.94 -18.27 -46.84
N GLU A 296 22.09 -19.53 -47.23
CA GLU A 296 21.97 -20.69 -46.33
C GLU A 296 23.04 -20.65 -45.21
N TRP A 297 24.30 -20.39 -45.59
CA TRP A 297 25.39 -20.21 -44.63
C TRP A 297 25.16 -19.03 -43.67
N VAL A 298 24.67 -17.88 -44.16
CA VAL A 298 24.38 -16.71 -43.30
C VAL A 298 23.22 -16.99 -42.33
N VAL A 299 22.23 -17.79 -42.75
CA VAL A 299 21.12 -18.23 -41.88
C VAL A 299 21.61 -19.15 -40.77
N GLU A 300 22.47 -20.13 -41.10
CA GLU A 300 23.07 -21.03 -40.11
C GLU A 300 23.90 -20.25 -39.07
N GLN A 301 24.72 -19.29 -39.53
CA GLN A 301 25.46 -18.39 -38.66
C GLN A 301 24.55 -17.57 -37.75
N TYR A 302 23.45 -17.03 -38.28
CA TYR A 302 22.46 -16.30 -37.49
C TYR A 302 21.84 -17.17 -36.39
N ILE A 303 21.44 -18.41 -36.71
CA ILE A 303 20.85 -19.34 -35.74
C ILE A 303 21.85 -19.66 -34.61
N ARG A 304 23.09 -19.98 -34.97
CA ARG A 304 24.15 -20.29 -34.00
C ARG A 304 24.44 -19.11 -33.06
N THR A 305 24.70 -17.92 -33.60
CA THR A 305 24.99 -16.73 -32.78
C THR A 305 23.78 -16.30 -31.95
N LYS A 306 22.55 -16.53 -32.43
CA LYS A 306 21.33 -16.29 -31.65
C LYS A 306 21.25 -17.24 -30.45
N GLU A 307 21.64 -18.49 -30.59
CA GLU A 307 21.64 -19.45 -29.48
C GLU A 307 22.74 -19.16 -28.46
N GLU A 308 23.96 -18.84 -28.91
CA GLU A 308 25.05 -18.35 -28.05
C GLU A 308 24.63 -17.11 -27.24
N TYR A 309 23.98 -16.15 -27.90
CA TYR A 309 23.45 -14.95 -27.24
C TYR A 309 22.43 -15.29 -26.15
N LYS A 310 21.47 -16.20 -26.42
CA LYS A 310 20.49 -16.64 -25.41
C LYS A 310 21.17 -17.31 -24.21
N GLN A 311 22.16 -18.16 -24.47
CA GLN A 311 22.88 -18.86 -23.40
C GLN A 311 23.69 -17.88 -22.55
N LEU A 312 24.35 -16.89 -23.18
CA LEU A 312 25.07 -15.83 -22.49
C LEU A 312 24.15 -14.98 -21.62
N VAL A 313 22.96 -14.60 -22.12
CA VAL A 313 21.93 -13.91 -21.33
C VAL A 313 21.54 -14.73 -20.10
N LYS A 314 21.26 -16.03 -20.26
CA LYS A 314 20.87 -16.91 -19.16
C LYS A 314 21.98 -17.07 -18.11
N ASN A 315 23.23 -17.22 -18.55
CA ASN A 315 24.39 -17.37 -17.68
C ASN A 315 24.67 -16.09 -16.88
N THR A 316 24.66 -14.92 -17.55
CA THR A 316 24.90 -13.61 -16.91
C THR A 316 23.79 -13.22 -15.93
N GLN A 317 22.52 -13.48 -16.26
CA GLN A 317 21.39 -13.32 -15.33
C GLN A 317 21.55 -14.20 -14.08
N THR A 318 21.86 -15.48 -14.28
CA THR A 318 22.03 -16.44 -13.17
C THR A 318 23.22 -16.08 -12.29
N ALA A 319 24.36 -15.69 -12.90
CA ALA A 319 25.56 -15.27 -12.16
C ALA A 319 25.31 -13.98 -11.36
N SER A 320 24.59 -13.01 -11.93
CA SER A 320 24.21 -11.77 -11.25
C SER A 320 23.32 -12.03 -10.04
N TRP A 321 22.31 -12.90 -10.18
CA TRP A 321 21.44 -13.30 -9.07
C TRP A 321 22.22 -14.06 -7.99
N LYS A 322 23.06 -15.02 -8.36
CA LYS A 322 23.94 -15.74 -7.41
C LYS A 322 24.83 -14.76 -6.64
N ASN A 323 25.50 -13.84 -7.33
CA ASN A 323 26.34 -12.82 -6.70
C ASN A 323 25.54 -11.92 -5.75
N PHE A 324 24.32 -11.52 -6.13
CA PHE A 324 23.44 -10.77 -5.24
C PHE A 324 23.07 -11.54 -3.97
N CYS A 325 22.70 -12.81 -4.09
CA CYS A 325 22.40 -13.68 -2.96
C CYS A 325 23.64 -13.90 -2.07
N SER A 326 24.82 -14.12 -2.66
CA SER A 326 26.07 -14.33 -1.93
C SER A 326 26.58 -13.09 -1.19
N LYS A 327 26.15 -11.89 -1.59
CA LYS A 327 26.53 -10.61 -0.96
C LYS A 327 25.67 -10.22 0.25
N GLN A 328 24.59 -10.95 0.56
CA GLN A 328 23.78 -10.65 1.73
C GLN A 328 24.41 -11.25 3.00
N GLU A 329 24.47 -10.48 4.09
CA GLU A 329 24.93 -10.97 5.40
C GLU A 329 23.87 -11.89 6.03
N LYS A 330 24.28 -12.82 6.92
CA LYS A 330 23.35 -13.78 7.56
C LYS A 330 22.18 -13.11 8.27
N GLU A 331 22.40 -11.95 8.89
CA GLU A 331 21.36 -11.20 9.62
C GLU A 331 20.44 -10.39 8.69
N THR A 332 20.84 -10.11 7.44
CA THR A 332 20.07 -9.30 6.48
C THR A 332 19.68 -10.06 5.21
N MET A 333 19.91 -11.38 5.17
CA MET A 333 19.70 -12.27 4.02
C MET A 333 18.35 -12.02 3.32
N TRP A 334 17.30 -11.82 4.11
CA TRP A 334 15.94 -11.67 3.61
C TRP A 334 15.56 -10.23 3.25
N ASP A 335 16.22 -9.21 3.80
CA ASP A 335 15.87 -7.80 3.57
C ASP A 335 16.10 -7.37 2.12
N GLY A 336 17.23 -7.81 1.53
CA GLY A 336 17.54 -7.57 0.13
C GLY A 336 16.54 -8.27 -0.79
N ILE A 337 16.23 -9.53 -0.48
CA ILE A 337 15.35 -10.40 -1.25
C ILE A 337 13.89 -9.88 -1.21
N TYR A 338 13.35 -9.58 -0.03
CA TYR A 338 12.02 -9.01 0.12
C TYR A 338 11.89 -7.64 -0.56
N ARG A 339 12.97 -6.85 -0.61
CA ARG A 339 12.97 -5.58 -1.35
C ARG A 339 12.85 -5.78 -2.86
N VAL A 340 13.45 -6.84 -3.41
CA VAL A 340 13.33 -7.18 -4.84
C VAL A 340 11.92 -7.69 -5.14
N ILE A 341 11.35 -8.54 -4.28
CA ILE A 341 9.96 -9.01 -4.40
C ILE A 341 8.98 -7.83 -4.29
N GLY A 342 9.14 -6.98 -3.27
CA GLY A 342 8.29 -5.81 -3.05
C GLY A 342 8.38 -4.75 -4.15
N ARG A 343 9.44 -4.76 -4.98
CA ARG A 343 9.60 -3.91 -6.17
C ARG A 343 9.04 -4.54 -7.45
N THR A 344 8.89 -5.86 -7.49
CA THR A 344 8.23 -6.54 -8.61
C THR A 344 6.70 -6.49 -8.49
N THR A 345 6.18 -6.23 -7.29
CA THR A 345 4.82 -5.70 -7.12
C THR A 345 4.82 -4.20 -7.41
N GLN A 346 4.25 -3.79 -8.54
CA GLN A 346 4.03 -2.36 -8.82
C GLN A 346 3.23 -1.73 -7.67
N ARG A 347 3.61 -0.52 -7.24
CA ARG A 347 2.77 0.28 -6.35
C ARG A 347 1.52 0.62 -7.15
N GLN A 348 0.41 -0.02 -6.81
CA GLN A 348 -0.88 0.23 -7.46
C GLN A 348 -1.26 1.69 -7.27
N GLU A 349 -1.65 2.36 -8.35
CA GLU A 349 -2.02 3.77 -8.36
C GLU A 349 -3.14 4.08 -7.36
N ASP A 350 -3.26 5.34 -6.93
CA ASP A 350 -4.41 5.74 -6.12
C ASP A 350 -5.70 5.63 -6.97
N VAL A 351 -6.79 5.15 -6.39
CA VAL A 351 -8.06 4.90 -7.10
C VAL A 351 -9.06 5.97 -6.66
N PRO A 352 -9.74 6.66 -7.60
CA PRO A 352 -10.81 7.58 -7.24
C PRO A 352 -11.83 6.91 -6.32
N LEU A 353 -12.14 7.55 -5.20
CA LEU A 353 -13.03 6.97 -4.21
C LEU A 353 -14.48 7.10 -4.65
N VAL A 354 -15.32 6.17 -4.19
CA VAL A 354 -16.78 6.23 -4.39
C VAL A 354 -17.42 6.54 -3.04
N TRP A 355 -18.23 7.60 -3.02
CA TRP A 355 -19.03 8.00 -1.87
C TRP A 355 -20.47 8.25 -2.32
N GLU A 356 -21.43 7.64 -1.62
CA GLU A 356 -22.87 7.75 -1.93
C GLU A 356 -23.21 7.48 -3.41
N GLY A 357 -22.53 6.50 -4.01
CA GLY A 357 -22.75 6.10 -5.41
C GLY A 357 -22.11 7.01 -6.46
N LYS A 358 -21.37 8.05 -6.07
CA LYS A 358 -20.64 8.96 -6.97
C LYS A 358 -19.14 8.79 -6.84
N THR A 359 -18.44 8.77 -7.98
CA THR A 359 -16.98 8.83 -8.02
C THR A 359 -16.51 10.25 -7.70
N LEU A 360 -15.60 10.37 -6.74
CA LEU A 360 -15.07 11.64 -6.25
C LEU A 360 -13.85 12.11 -7.04
N GLY A 361 -13.67 13.42 -7.13
CA GLY A 361 -12.42 14.03 -7.58
C GLY A 361 -11.28 13.83 -6.56
N ASN A 362 -10.06 14.22 -6.92
CA ASN A 362 -8.87 14.00 -6.07
C ASN A 362 -8.96 14.72 -4.72
N VAL A 363 -9.41 15.98 -4.71
CA VAL A 363 -9.55 16.79 -3.48
C VAL A 363 -10.64 16.21 -2.57
N ASP A 364 -11.82 15.89 -3.13
CA ASP A 364 -12.91 15.27 -2.38
C ASP A 364 -12.52 13.88 -1.85
N SER A 365 -11.74 13.10 -2.61
CA SER A 365 -11.20 11.82 -2.14
C SER A 365 -10.30 12.03 -0.92
N ALA A 366 -9.40 13.02 -0.96
CA ALA A 366 -8.53 13.34 0.18
C ALA A 366 -9.34 13.81 1.41
N ARG A 367 -10.38 14.64 1.19
CA ARG A 367 -11.32 15.09 2.23
C ARG A 367 -12.06 13.92 2.88
N VAL A 368 -12.68 13.04 2.09
CA VAL A 368 -13.44 11.89 2.61
C VAL A 368 -12.54 10.92 3.37
N LEU A 369 -11.29 10.74 2.95
CA LEU A 369 -10.30 9.97 3.72
C LEU A 369 -9.99 10.65 5.06
N ALA A 370 -9.79 11.97 5.07
CA ALA A 370 -9.55 12.71 6.31
C ALA A 370 -10.74 12.63 7.27
N GLU A 371 -11.98 12.76 6.77
CA GLU A 371 -13.20 12.63 7.56
C GLU A 371 -13.41 11.22 8.10
N THR A 372 -13.07 10.19 7.31
CA THR A 372 -13.23 8.79 7.72
C THR A 372 -12.19 8.37 8.76
N PHE A 373 -10.93 8.75 8.58
CA PHE A 373 -9.83 8.33 9.45
C PHE A 373 -9.65 9.20 10.69
N TYR A 374 -10.09 10.45 10.64
CA TYR A 374 -10.02 11.39 11.75
C TYR A 374 -11.43 11.91 12.04
N PRO A 375 -12.30 11.04 12.60
CA PRO A 375 -13.64 11.41 12.98
C PRO A 375 -13.63 12.51 14.04
N GLU A 376 -14.60 13.40 13.96
CA GLU A 376 -14.78 14.45 14.96
C GLU A 376 -15.48 13.91 16.21
N ASP A 377 -15.13 14.54 17.33
CA ASP A 377 -15.85 14.50 18.59
C ASP A 377 -16.68 15.77 18.66
N LYS A 378 -18.01 15.64 18.70
CA LYS A 378 -18.93 16.77 18.81
C LYS A 378 -19.61 16.73 20.16
N ASP A 379 -19.51 17.82 20.91
CA ASP A 379 -20.07 17.92 22.26
C ASP A 379 -21.61 17.78 22.27
N GLN A 380 -22.27 18.14 21.16
CA GLN A 380 -23.70 17.95 20.97
C GLN A 380 -24.14 16.48 20.96
N ASP A 381 -23.23 15.54 20.67
CA ASP A 381 -23.49 14.11 20.68
C ASP A 381 -23.33 13.52 22.11
N ASP A 382 -22.95 14.33 23.10
CA ASP A 382 -22.77 13.90 24.49
C ASP A 382 -24.12 13.65 25.17
N ASP A 383 -24.24 12.46 25.76
CA ASP A 383 -25.28 12.15 26.74
C ASP A 383 -24.89 12.68 28.13
N ALA A 384 -25.71 12.42 29.15
CA ALA A 384 -25.44 12.89 30.50
C ALA A 384 -24.11 12.35 31.09
N GLU A 385 -23.76 11.09 30.80
CA GLU A 385 -22.51 10.50 31.30
C GLU A 385 -21.29 11.09 30.57
N HIS A 386 -21.39 11.28 29.25
CA HIS A 386 -20.33 11.93 28.47
C HIS A 386 -20.03 13.34 28.96
N ARG A 387 -21.05 14.16 29.25
CA ARG A 387 -20.87 15.52 29.80
C ARG A 387 -20.15 15.51 31.14
N LEU A 388 -20.46 14.53 32.01
CA LEU A 388 -19.78 14.37 33.30
C LEU A 388 -18.31 14.01 33.11
N ILE A 389 -17.98 13.10 32.19
CA ILE A 389 -16.59 12.72 31.91
C ILE A 389 -15.82 13.91 31.33
N ARG A 390 -16.41 14.69 30.43
CA ARG A 390 -15.79 15.89 29.85
C ARG A 390 -15.49 16.93 30.93
N LYS A 391 -16.47 17.26 31.76
CA LYS A 391 -16.30 18.18 32.89
C LYS A 391 -15.24 17.69 33.88
N ALA A 392 -15.23 16.40 34.17
CA ALA A 392 -14.20 15.82 35.02
C ALA A 392 -12.81 15.94 34.38
N ALA A 393 -12.68 15.67 33.08
CA ALA A 393 -11.43 15.78 32.34
C ALA A 393 -10.87 17.21 32.32
N GLU A 394 -11.72 18.24 32.31
CA GLU A 394 -11.29 19.63 32.43
C GLU A 394 -10.73 19.92 33.83
N ALA A 395 -11.41 19.41 34.88
CA ALA A 395 -11.03 19.64 36.26
C ALA A 395 -9.85 18.79 36.78
N VAL A 396 -9.56 17.62 36.17
CA VAL A 396 -8.58 16.67 36.75
C VAL A 396 -7.16 17.23 36.91
N ASN A 397 -6.83 18.30 36.20
CA ASN A 397 -5.51 18.93 36.21
C ASN A 397 -5.54 20.38 36.76
N GLU A 398 -6.62 20.78 37.45
CA GLU A 398 -6.71 22.03 38.20
C GLU A 398 -6.01 21.84 39.56
N GLY A 399 -4.90 22.55 39.78
CA GLY A 399 -4.06 22.41 40.99
C GLY A 399 -2.72 23.14 40.86
N SER A 400 -2.05 23.48 41.96
CA SER A 400 -0.70 24.05 41.92
C SER A 400 0.32 23.00 41.49
N LEU A 401 1.36 23.41 40.76
CA LEU A 401 2.56 22.58 40.65
C LEU A 401 3.22 22.57 42.04
N ASP A 402 3.34 21.41 42.66
CA ASP A 402 3.97 21.21 43.97
C ASP A 402 5.17 20.27 43.85
N ASP A 403 5.77 19.91 44.99
CA ASP A 403 6.92 19.00 45.08
C ASP A 403 6.65 17.58 44.54
N SER A 404 5.40 17.25 44.17
CA SER A 404 5.04 15.99 43.49
C SER A 404 5.24 16.05 41.96
N SER A 405 5.71 17.18 41.43
CA SER A 405 6.02 17.35 40.02
C SER A 405 7.20 16.49 39.59
N ASP A 406 7.11 15.92 38.38
CA ASP A 406 8.20 15.16 37.78
C ASP A 406 9.42 16.07 37.51
N PRO A 407 10.66 15.62 37.80
CA PRO A 407 11.86 16.47 37.70
C PRO A 407 12.17 16.90 36.26
N PRO A 408 13.08 17.84 35.99
CA PRO A 408 13.54 18.13 34.64
C PRO A 408 14.10 16.89 33.91
N PHE A 409 14.03 16.87 32.58
CA PHE A 409 14.74 15.93 31.73
C PHE A 409 16.26 16.06 31.90
N THR A 410 16.94 14.92 31.73
CA THR A 410 18.41 14.83 31.73
C THR A 410 18.96 14.75 30.30
N GLU A 411 20.23 15.10 30.15
CA GLU A 411 20.92 14.95 28.86
C GLU A 411 20.97 13.48 28.40
N GLU A 412 21.18 12.55 29.33
CA GLU A 412 21.20 11.12 29.03
C GLU A 412 19.86 10.64 28.43
N GLU A 413 18.74 11.09 29.00
CA GLU A 413 17.40 10.77 28.47
C GLU A 413 17.22 11.31 27.04
N LEU A 414 17.70 12.52 26.77
CA LEU A 414 17.64 13.16 25.45
C LEU A 414 18.48 12.40 24.41
N LEU A 415 19.74 12.10 24.73
CA LEU A 415 20.65 11.38 23.84
C LEU A 415 20.17 9.95 23.58
N TRP A 416 19.62 9.29 24.61
CA TRP A 416 18.97 7.99 24.46
C TRP A 416 17.75 8.07 23.53
N ALA A 417 16.89 9.06 23.71
CA ALA A 417 15.70 9.21 22.88
C ALA A 417 16.05 9.48 21.41
N ALA A 418 17.07 10.31 21.15
CA ALA A 418 17.56 10.61 19.80
C ALA A 418 18.18 9.38 19.11
N SER A 419 19.05 8.65 19.80
CA SER A 419 19.76 7.48 19.25
C SER A 419 18.87 6.26 19.03
N SER A 420 17.79 6.13 19.81
CA SER A 420 16.88 4.98 19.75
C SER A 420 15.81 5.08 18.65
N LEU A 421 15.76 6.17 17.88
CA LEU A 421 14.88 6.28 16.71
C LEU A 421 15.57 5.71 15.46
N ASN A 422 14.84 4.89 14.70
CA ASN A 422 15.41 4.25 13.51
C ASN A 422 15.64 5.31 12.39
N PRO A 423 16.90 5.55 11.97
CA PRO A 423 17.24 6.57 10.98
C PRO A 423 16.74 6.24 9.57
N LYS A 424 16.27 5.01 9.31
CA LYS A 424 15.69 4.58 8.03
C LYS A 424 14.19 4.91 7.91
N LYS A 425 13.52 5.32 8.98
CA LYS A 425 12.09 5.71 8.92
C LYS A 425 11.87 7.01 8.14
N ALA A 426 10.64 7.23 7.69
CA ALA A 426 10.25 8.44 6.96
C ALA A 426 10.17 9.66 7.90
N PRO A 427 10.62 10.84 7.45
CA PRO A 427 10.49 12.09 8.21
C PRO A 427 9.06 12.65 8.14
N GLY A 428 8.78 13.68 8.95
CA GLY A 428 7.57 14.50 8.85
C GLY A 428 7.63 15.50 7.69
N ASN A 429 6.76 16.51 7.72
CA ASN A 429 6.70 17.56 6.70
C ASN A 429 7.99 18.40 6.58
N ASP A 430 8.75 18.52 7.67
CA ASP A 430 10.05 19.22 7.71
C ASP A 430 11.15 18.53 6.89
N GLY A 431 10.98 17.24 6.56
CA GLY A 431 11.96 16.43 5.84
C GLY A 431 13.17 16.02 6.70
N LEU A 432 13.17 16.30 8.00
CA LEU A 432 14.26 15.98 8.93
C LEU A 432 14.15 14.51 9.40
N THR A 433 15.17 13.71 9.08
CA THR A 433 15.25 12.30 9.49
C THR A 433 15.94 12.14 10.84
N ALA A 434 15.79 10.98 11.50
CA ALA A 434 16.32 10.79 12.85
C ALA A 434 17.85 10.91 12.96
N ASP A 435 18.59 10.56 11.91
CA ASP A 435 20.04 10.80 11.81
C ASP A 435 20.39 12.30 11.75
N ILE A 436 19.60 13.12 11.03
CA ILE A 436 19.78 14.59 11.01
C ILE A 436 19.48 15.18 12.39
N CYS A 437 18.36 14.80 13.01
CA CYS A 437 18.00 15.28 14.35
C CYS A 437 19.03 14.86 15.40
N ALA A 438 19.52 13.61 15.35
CA ALA A 438 20.55 13.14 16.27
C ALA A 438 21.88 13.90 16.07
N ALA A 439 22.29 14.16 14.83
CA ALA A 439 23.49 14.97 14.55
C ALA A 439 23.35 16.41 15.08
N ALA A 440 22.19 17.04 14.90
CA ALA A 440 21.93 18.36 15.46
C ALA A 440 21.96 18.34 16.99
N ILE A 441 21.30 17.37 17.64
CA ILE A 441 21.28 17.24 19.10
C ILE A 441 22.69 17.02 19.65
N ASN A 442 23.47 16.12 19.06
CA ASN A 442 24.84 15.84 19.51
C ASN A 442 25.78 17.06 19.40
N GLN A 443 25.49 18.00 18.48
CA GLN A 443 26.30 19.21 18.33
C GLN A 443 26.05 20.23 19.44
N ASN A 444 24.86 20.27 20.02
CA ASN A 444 24.55 21.13 21.16
C ASN A 444 23.47 20.51 22.07
N PRO A 445 23.81 19.48 22.86
CA PRO A 445 22.85 18.79 23.71
C PRO A 445 22.17 19.73 24.71
N THR A 446 22.93 20.67 25.26
CA THR A 446 22.45 21.64 26.25
C THR A 446 21.32 22.53 25.73
N LEU A 447 21.35 22.94 24.45
CA LEU A 447 20.28 23.72 23.82
C LEU A 447 18.99 22.91 23.73
N PHE A 448 19.05 21.69 23.19
CA PHE A 448 17.87 20.86 23.01
C PHE A 448 17.30 20.37 24.35
N LEU A 449 18.17 20.15 25.35
CA LEU A 449 17.75 19.85 26.72
C LEU A 449 17.00 21.02 27.35
N ALA A 450 17.51 22.25 27.18
CA ALA A 450 16.82 23.45 27.64
C ALA A 450 15.44 23.60 26.97
N VAL A 451 15.31 23.30 25.67
CA VAL A 451 14.02 23.29 24.98
C VAL A 451 13.06 22.26 25.58
N ALA A 452 13.50 21.01 25.77
CA ALA A 452 12.67 19.96 26.35
C ALA A 452 12.21 20.30 27.78
N ASN A 453 13.12 20.84 28.60
CA ASN A 453 12.80 21.26 29.97
C ASN A 453 11.88 22.47 30.02
N LYS A 454 12.05 23.43 29.12
CA LYS A 454 11.14 24.57 29.01
C LYS A 454 9.74 24.15 28.52
N CYS A 455 9.65 23.15 27.65
CA CYS A 455 8.37 22.53 27.28
C CYS A 455 7.68 21.88 28.49
N LEU A 456 8.43 21.18 29.35
CA LEU A 456 7.91 20.55 30.57
C LEU A 456 7.45 21.60 31.59
N GLU A 457 8.27 22.62 31.83
CA GLU A 457 8.00 23.74 32.75
C GLU A 457 6.72 24.50 32.38
N LEU A 458 6.57 24.85 31.09
CA LEU A 458 5.39 25.56 30.58
C LEU A 458 4.20 24.64 30.32
N ALA A 459 4.32 23.34 30.58
CA ALA A 459 3.37 22.29 30.23
C ALA A 459 2.85 22.43 28.78
N HIS A 460 3.79 22.59 27.84
CA HIS A 460 3.50 22.93 26.46
C HIS A 460 4.13 21.93 25.50
N PHE A 461 3.30 21.28 24.69
CA PHE A 461 3.74 20.45 23.58
C PHE A 461 3.65 21.27 22.29
N PRO A 462 4.79 21.55 21.61
CA PRO A 462 4.82 22.46 20.46
C PRO A 462 3.86 22.08 19.32
N GLY A 463 3.17 23.08 18.77
CA GLY A 463 2.17 22.98 17.71
C GLY A 463 2.74 22.34 16.45
N LYS A 464 3.91 22.82 15.99
CA LYS A 464 4.60 22.25 14.82
C LYS A 464 4.89 20.76 14.97
N TRP A 465 5.18 20.29 16.19
CA TRP A 465 5.45 18.88 16.46
C TRP A 465 4.18 18.00 16.49
N LYS A 466 2.99 18.62 16.52
CA LYS A 466 1.67 17.94 16.49
C LYS A 466 1.10 17.79 15.08
N GLU A 467 1.62 18.52 14.09
CA GLU A 467 1.18 18.46 12.69
C GLU A 467 1.64 17.16 12.02
N ALA A 468 0.69 16.30 11.62
CA ALA A 468 1.02 15.02 10.98
C ALA A 468 0.79 15.05 9.46
N ALA A 469 1.81 14.65 8.69
CA ALA A 469 1.65 14.36 7.27
C ALA A 469 1.14 12.93 7.08
N VAL A 470 -0.07 12.76 6.55
CA VAL A 470 -0.71 11.46 6.44
C VAL A 470 -0.57 10.91 5.02
N VAL A 471 0.10 9.77 4.92
CA VAL A 471 0.21 8.98 3.70
C VAL A 471 -0.75 7.79 3.79
N VAL A 472 -1.53 7.58 2.74
CA VAL A 472 -2.57 6.55 2.70
C VAL A 472 -2.01 5.27 2.05
N LEU A 473 -2.13 4.13 2.74
CA LEU A 473 -1.66 2.83 2.27
C LEU A 473 -2.82 1.86 2.09
N ARG A 474 -2.83 1.10 1.00
CA ARG A 474 -3.81 0.04 0.73
C ARG A 474 -3.72 -1.06 1.80
N LYS A 475 -4.86 -1.50 2.35
CA LYS A 475 -4.95 -2.72 3.16
C LYS A 475 -4.83 -3.94 2.25
N PRO A 476 -3.93 -4.89 2.51
CA PRO A 476 -3.75 -6.04 1.64
C PRO A 476 -5.00 -6.92 1.58
N GLY A 477 -5.27 -7.49 0.40
CA GLY A 477 -6.34 -8.48 0.21
C GLY A 477 -7.77 -7.91 0.21
N LYS A 478 -7.94 -6.61 0.02
CA LYS A 478 -9.26 -6.02 -0.26
C LYS A 478 -9.61 -6.19 -1.73
N GLU A 479 -10.87 -6.57 -2.00
CA GLU A 479 -11.41 -6.74 -3.35
C GLU A 479 -11.71 -5.39 -4.00
N ASP A 480 -12.15 -4.42 -3.19
CA ASP A 480 -12.51 -3.08 -3.64
C ASP A 480 -11.72 -2.00 -2.88
N TYR A 481 -11.03 -1.14 -3.64
CA TYR A 481 -10.26 0.01 -3.15
C TYR A 481 -10.92 1.35 -3.47
N THR A 482 -12.17 1.37 -3.94
CA THR A 482 -12.94 2.61 -4.07
C THR A 482 -13.46 3.12 -2.71
N HIS A 483 -13.38 2.31 -1.66
CA HIS A 483 -13.86 2.65 -0.33
C HIS A 483 -12.73 3.11 0.62
N PRO A 484 -12.94 4.19 1.41
CA PRO A 484 -11.97 4.68 2.40
C PRO A 484 -11.47 3.61 3.38
N LYS A 485 -12.37 2.72 3.85
CA LYS A 485 -12.04 1.66 4.82
C LYS A 485 -11.07 0.60 4.26
N SER A 486 -10.83 0.57 2.95
CA SER A 486 -9.83 -0.29 2.30
C SER A 486 -8.41 0.25 2.40
N TYR A 487 -8.21 1.42 3.01
CA TYR A 487 -6.90 2.01 3.25
C TYR A 487 -6.58 2.16 4.74
N ARG A 488 -5.29 2.41 5.05
CA ARG A 488 -4.74 2.75 6.35
C ARG A 488 -4.03 4.10 6.26
N PRO A 489 -4.33 5.05 7.16
CA PRO A 489 -3.59 6.30 7.27
C PRO A 489 -2.28 6.06 8.03
N ILE A 490 -1.14 6.51 7.51
CA ILE A 490 0.13 6.53 8.25
C ILE A 490 0.55 7.98 8.47
N GLY A 491 0.54 8.42 9.73
CA GLY A 491 0.94 9.76 10.12
C GLY A 491 2.44 9.89 10.34
N LEU A 492 3.05 10.83 9.61
CA LEU A 492 4.45 11.20 9.70
C LEU A 492 4.57 12.51 10.49
N LEU A 493 4.85 12.38 11.79
CA LEU A 493 5.14 13.50 12.68
C LEU A 493 6.63 13.92 12.60
N PRO A 494 6.95 15.20 12.85
CA PRO A 494 8.32 15.71 12.96
C PRO A 494 9.18 14.90 13.93
N VAL A 495 10.43 14.66 13.55
CA VAL A 495 11.28 13.74 14.33
C VAL A 495 11.74 14.36 15.65
N LEU A 496 12.03 15.66 15.70
CA LEU A 496 12.31 16.36 16.96
C LEU A 496 11.13 16.23 17.95
N GLY A 497 9.90 16.38 17.45
CA GLY A 497 8.68 16.12 18.22
C GLY A 497 8.58 14.70 18.74
N LYS A 498 8.96 13.70 17.93
CA LYS A 498 8.98 12.28 18.38
C LYS A 498 10.05 12.01 19.43
N ILE A 499 11.18 12.71 19.41
CA ILE A 499 12.23 12.58 20.44
C ILE A 499 11.66 13.08 21.77
N PHE A 500 11.07 14.27 21.78
CA PHE A 500 10.41 14.82 22.96
C PHE A 500 9.26 13.93 23.45
N GLU A 501 8.36 13.53 22.55
CA GLU A 501 7.26 12.59 22.84
C GLU A 501 7.78 11.29 23.46
N LYS A 502 8.91 10.75 22.98
CA LYS A 502 9.50 9.51 23.51
C LYS A 502 10.02 9.66 24.93
N MET A 503 10.62 10.80 25.28
CA MET A 503 11.05 11.10 26.64
C MET A 503 9.83 11.21 27.57
N THR A 504 8.83 12.01 27.19
CA THR A 504 7.58 12.18 27.95
C THR A 504 6.85 10.85 28.17
N ILE A 505 6.66 10.05 27.11
CA ILE A 505 5.95 8.77 27.19
C ILE A 505 6.73 7.74 28.02
N ARG A 506 8.07 7.78 28.03
CA ARG A 506 8.86 6.90 28.90
C ARG A 506 8.56 7.17 30.37
N ARG A 507 8.50 8.45 30.77
CA ARG A 507 8.17 8.84 32.14
C ARG A 507 6.74 8.50 32.50
N ILE A 508 5.78 8.78 31.62
CA ILE A 508 4.39 8.38 31.83
C ILE A 508 4.24 6.87 32.00
N LYS A 509 4.94 6.06 31.19
CA LYS A 509 4.92 4.60 31.31
C LYS A 509 5.41 4.11 32.67
N TRP A 510 6.35 4.80 33.31
CA TRP A 510 6.81 4.46 34.67
C TRP A 510 5.66 4.43 35.67
N HIS A 511 4.75 5.41 35.61
CA HIS A 511 3.59 5.50 36.51
C HIS A 511 2.43 4.59 36.12
N ILE A 512 2.23 4.36 34.82
CA ILE A 512 1.07 3.62 34.31
C ILE A 512 1.28 2.11 34.29
N VAL A 513 2.43 1.64 33.78
CA VAL A 513 2.65 0.21 33.46
C VAL A 513 2.42 -0.73 34.65
N PRO A 514 2.85 -0.40 35.88
CA PRO A 514 2.61 -1.27 37.04
C PRO A 514 1.13 -1.45 37.41
N LYS A 515 0.27 -0.51 36.99
CA LYS A 515 -1.16 -0.46 37.34
C LYS A 515 -2.05 -1.05 36.25
N ILE A 516 -1.55 -1.20 35.02
CA ILE A 516 -2.27 -1.85 33.93
C ILE A 516 -2.45 -3.35 34.23
N SER A 517 -3.60 -3.87 33.84
CA SER A 517 -3.98 -5.27 33.91
C SER A 517 -2.90 -6.19 33.33
N LYS A 518 -2.59 -7.26 34.07
CA LYS A 518 -1.67 -8.32 33.63
C LYS A 518 -2.19 -9.10 32.43
N ASN A 519 -3.42 -8.89 31.96
CA ASN A 519 -3.95 -9.52 30.75
C ASN A 519 -3.91 -8.59 29.52
N GLN A 520 -3.28 -7.41 29.63
CA GLN A 520 -2.89 -6.59 28.49
C GLN A 520 -1.50 -7.02 28.00
N TYR A 521 -1.41 -7.51 26.77
CA TYR A 521 -0.16 -7.94 26.15
C TYR A 521 0.34 -6.98 25.09
N GLY A 522 -0.56 -6.23 24.44
CA GLY A 522 -0.20 -5.34 23.35
C GLY A 522 0.57 -4.12 23.86
N PHE A 523 1.68 -3.78 23.21
CA PHE A 523 2.49 -2.60 23.51
C PHE A 523 3.04 -2.49 24.94
N MET A 524 3.05 -3.60 25.68
CA MET A 524 3.61 -3.69 27.02
C MET A 524 5.06 -4.18 26.97
N PRO A 525 5.93 -3.70 27.88
CA PRO A 525 7.31 -4.18 27.95
C PRO A 525 7.33 -5.67 28.29
N GLN A 526 8.25 -6.42 27.67
CA GLN A 526 8.47 -7.84 27.91
C GLN A 526 7.23 -8.72 27.67
N ARG A 527 6.35 -8.31 26.74
CA ARG A 527 5.19 -9.09 26.31
C ARG A 527 5.13 -9.14 24.79
N SER A 528 4.76 -10.30 24.28
CA SER A 528 4.68 -10.59 22.86
C SER A 528 3.33 -11.18 22.47
N THR A 529 3.10 -11.30 21.17
CA THR A 529 1.94 -12.04 20.63
C THR A 529 2.00 -13.52 21.02
N GLU A 530 3.20 -14.09 21.14
CA GLU A 530 3.40 -15.49 21.51
C GLU A 530 2.98 -15.74 22.95
N ASP A 531 3.33 -14.84 23.89
CA ASP A 531 2.93 -14.94 25.29
C ASP A 531 1.40 -14.92 25.43
N SER A 532 0.73 -13.99 24.74
CA SER A 532 -0.74 -13.86 24.76
C SER A 532 -1.43 -15.11 24.21
N LEU A 533 -0.90 -15.69 23.14
CA LEU A 533 -1.43 -16.92 22.56
C LEU A 533 -1.14 -18.13 23.44
N TYR A 534 0.03 -18.20 24.08
CA TYR A 534 0.41 -19.28 24.97
C TYR A 534 -0.50 -19.32 26.21
N ASP A 535 -0.68 -18.20 26.90
CA ASP A 535 -1.52 -18.12 28.09
C ASP A 535 -2.98 -18.47 27.78
N MET A 536 -3.50 -17.95 26.65
CA MET A 536 -4.82 -18.32 26.13
C MET A 536 -4.95 -19.82 25.90
N MET A 537 -3.98 -20.43 25.21
CA MET A 537 -4.02 -21.86 24.90
C MET A 537 -3.91 -22.72 26.16
N GLN A 538 -3.08 -22.33 27.13
CA GLN A 538 -2.95 -23.02 28.40
C GLN A 538 -4.25 -22.95 29.20
N TYR A 539 -4.90 -21.78 29.24
CA TYR A 539 -6.20 -21.61 29.87
C TYR A 539 -7.26 -22.52 29.23
N ILE A 540 -7.39 -22.48 27.89
CA ILE A 540 -8.34 -23.29 27.14
C ILE A 540 -8.11 -24.79 27.38
N LYS A 541 -6.86 -25.27 27.25
CA LYS A 541 -6.50 -26.68 27.45
C LYS A 541 -6.82 -27.15 28.87
N ALA A 542 -6.56 -26.33 29.88
CA ALA A 542 -6.88 -26.66 31.27
C ALA A 542 -8.40 -26.88 31.47
N LYS A 543 -9.24 -26.04 30.87
CA LYS A 543 -10.71 -26.19 30.94
C LYS A 543 -11.22 -27.42 30.17
N ILE A 544 -10.65 -27.70 29.01
CA ILE A 544 -10.97 -28.91 28.21
C ILE A 544 -10.58 -30.19 28.96
N LYS A 545 -9.41 -30.21 29.63
CA LYS A 545 -8.98 -31.35 30.46
C LYS A 545 -10.00 -31.66 31.55
N ASN A 546 -10.63 -30.62 32.10
CA ASN A 546 -11.70 -30.74 33.09
C ASN A 546 -13.08 -31.01 32.46
N LYS A 547 -13.13 -31.45 31.20
CA LYS A 547 -14.35 -31.77 30.43
C LYS A 547 -15.36 -30.62 30.35
N LYS A 548 -14.91 -29.36 30.46
CA LYS A 548 -15.78 -28.19 30.33
C LYS A 548 -16.07 -27.86 28.86
N LEU A 549 -17.17 -27.15 28.64
CA LEU A 549 -17.43 -26.44 27.40
C LEU A 549 -16.73 -25.08 27.48
N VAL A 550 -15.91 -24.74 26.49
CA VAL A 550 -15.21 -23.46 26.41
C VAL A 550 -15.79 -22.64 25.27
N LEU A 551 -16.24 -21.42 25.56
CA LEU A 551 -16.67 -20.46 24.55
C LEU A 551 -15.60 -19.37 24.44
N LEU A 552 -15.07 -19.21 23.24
CA LEU A 552 -14.11 -18.19 22.86
C LEU A 552 -14.83 -17.10 22.05
N VAL A 553 -14.72 -15.85 22.45
CA VAL A 553 -15.27 -14.70 21.73
C VAL A 553 -14.16 -13.69 21.44
N SER A 554 -13.92 -13.42 20.16
CA SER A 554 -12.98 -12.39 19.68
C SER A 554 -13.78 -11.17 19.23
N LEU A 555 -13.57 -10.06 19.92
CA LEU A 555 -14.28 -8.80 19.70
C LEU A 555 -13.58 -7.95 18.63
N ASP A 556 -14.35 -7.28 17.78
CA ASP A 556 -13.86 -6.30 16.80
C ASP A 556 -14.32 -4.89 17.19
N ILE A 557 -13.38 -4.00 17.52
CA ILE A 557 -13.64 -2.59 17.83
C ILE A 557 -13.49 -1.77 16.55
N GLU A 558 -14.51 -1.00 16.20
CA GLU A 558 -14.48 -0.18 14.99
C GLU A 558 -13.58 1.04 15.16
N GLY A 559 -12.46 1.05 14.44
CA GLY A 559 -11.56 2.20 14.41
C GLY A 559 -11.05 2.58 15.80
N ALA A 560 -10.57 1.60 16.56
CA ALA A 560 -10.16 1.74 17.96
C ALA A 560 -9.25 2.96 18.21
N PHE A 561 -8.09 3.00 17.56
CA PHE A 561 -7.14 4.13 17.67
C PHE A 561 -7.69 5.44 17.11
N ASP A 562 -8.50 5.37 16.05
CA ASP A 562 -9.07 6.55 15.38
C ASP A 562 -10.17 7.21 16.23
N ASN A 563 -10.80 6.45 17.14
CA ASN A 563 -11.88 6.89 18.02
C ASN A 563 -11.49 7.01 19.51
N ALA A 564 -10.20 6.88 19.87
CA ALA A 564 -9.75 7.02 21.25
C ALA A 564 -10.13 8.41 21.82
N TRP A 565 -11.11 8.43 22.74
CA TRP A 565 -11.72 9.68 23.20
C TRP A 565 -10.87 10.37 24.28
N TRP A 566 -10.36 11.56 23.99
CA TRP A 566 -9.36 12.24 24.83
C TRP A 566 -9.83 12.55 26.27
N PRO A 567 -11.07 13.01 26.52
CA PRO A 567 -11.58 13.17 27.89
C PRO A 567 -11.47 11.89 28.73
N ALA A 568 -11.84 10.73 28.17
CA ALA A 568 -11.71 9.45 28.85
C ALA A 568 -10.24 9.09 29.14
N VAL A 569 -9.32 9.35 28.20
CA VAL A 569 -7.87 9.16 28.40
C VAL A 569 -7.35 10.06 29.52
N ARG A 570 -7.74 11.34 29.56
CA ARG A 570 -7.34 12.30 30.61
C ARG A 570 -7.82 11.85 31.99
N CYS A 571 -9.10 11.46 32.11
CA CYS A 571 -9.64 10.91 33.35
C CYS A 571 -8.94 9.62 33.78
N ALA A 572 -8.64 8.72 32.83
CA ALA A 572 -7.92 7.47 33.14
C ALA A 572 -6.49 7.76 33.61
N LEU A 573 -5.80 8.73 33.00
CA LEU A 573 -4.43 9.11 33.36
C LEU A 573 -4.36 9.74 34.76
N ALA A 574 -5.36 10.56 35.12
CA ALA A 574 -5.46 11.14 36.45
C ALA A 574 -5.57 10.07 37.56
N LYS A 575 -6.16 8.92 37.26
CA LYS A 575 -6.29 7.80 38.21
C LYS A 575 -4.99 7.03 38.45
N THR A 576 -3.96 7.21 37.62
CA THR A 576 -2.70 6.45 37.75
C THR A 576 -1.65 7.13 38.62
N GLU A 577 -2.02 8.16 39.40
CA GLU A 577 -1.08 9.00 40.19
C GLU A 577 0.09 9.56 39.35
N CYS A 578 -0.15 9.79 38.06
CA CYS A 578 0.84 10.40 37.20
C CYS A 578 1.01 11.88 37.59
N PRO A 579 2.25 12.39 37.73
CA PRO A 579 2.52 13.78 38.09
C PRO A 579 1.75 14.79 37.24
N ILE A 580 1.27 15.86 37.87
CA ILE A 580 0.39 16.85 37.23
C ILE A 580 1.06 17.57 36.06
N ASN A 581 2.37 17.85 36.13
CA ASN A 581 3.12 18.47 35.03
C ASN A 581 3.15 17.59 33.77
N LEU A 582 3.33 16.26 33.91
CA LEU A 582 3.23 15.32 32.80
C LEU A 582 1.80 15.24 32.25
N ARG A 583 0.79 15.23 33.12
CA ARG A 583 -0.62 15.22 32.70
C ARG A 583 -1.00 16.45 31.89
N ARG A 584 -0.59 17.65 32.34
CA ARG A 584 -0.81 18.91 31.61
C ARG A 584 -0.06 18.96 30.28
N LEU A 585 1.15 18.40 30.23
CA LEU A 585 1.87 18.25 28.97
C LEU A 585 1.11 17.36 27.97
N ILE A 586 0.42 16.32 28.45
CA ILE A 586 -0.46 15.49 27.62
C ILE A 586 -1.74 16.21 27.21
N ASP A 587 -2.31 17.07 28.06
CA ASP A 587 -3.42 17.94 27.63
C ASP A 587 -2.99 18.82 26.44
N SER A 588 -1.84 19.47 26.55
CA SER A 588 -1.26 20.25 25.44
C SER A 588 -0.93 19.41 24.21
N TYR A 589 -0.57 18.13 24.38
CA TYR A 589 -0.36 17.19 23.29
C TYR A 589 -1.65 16.88 22.52
N PHE A 590 -2.81 16.83 23.18
CA PHE A 590 -4.11 16.60 22.57
C PHE A 590 -4.70 17.86 21.92
N GLU A 591 -4.39 19.05 22.43
CA GLU A 591 -4.91 20.31 21.89
C GLU A 591 -4.29 20.71 20.53
N ASP A 592 -5.06 21.42 19.70
CA ASP A 592 -4.65 22.01 18.41
C ASP A 592 -3.85 21.07 17.48
N ARG A 593 -4.16 19.77 17.54
CA ARG A 593 -3.58 18.79 16.62
C ARG A 593 -4.21 18.90 15.24
N SER A 594 -3.39 18.74 14.21
CA SER A 594 -3.84 18.72 12.82
C SER A 594 -3.18 17.61 12.01
N VAL A 595 -3.88 17.18 10.97
CA VAL A 595 -3.46 16.16 10.02
C VAL A 595 -3.57 16.73 8.61
N CYS A 596 -2.61 16.42 7.75
CA CYS A 596 -2.65 16.74 6.32
C CYS A 596 -2.65 15.43 5.53
N VAL A 597 -3.81 15.04 5.00
CA VAL A 597 -4.00 13.81 4.22
C VAL A 597 -3.63 14.05 2.77
N LYS A 598 -2.64 13.30 2.27
CA LYS A 598 -2.20 13.36 0.87
C LYS A 598 -2.70 12.13 0.11
N TYR A 599 -3.47 12.34 -0.95
CA TYR A 599 -4.06 11.28 -1.75
C TYR A 599 -4.30 11.73 -3.20
N SER A 600 -3.94 10.89 -4.19
CA SER A 600 -4.16 11.18 -5.61
C SER A 600 -3.65 12.57 -6.05
N GLY A 601 -2.49 12.99 -5.53
CA GLY A 601 -1.88 14.29 -5.83
C GLY A 601 -2.56 15.51 -5.18
N ALA A 602 -3.64 15.32 -4.41
CA ALA A 602 -4.29 16.36 -3.63
C ALA A 602 -3.92 16.25 -2.13
N GLU A 603 -4.14 17.34 -1.41
CA GLU A 603 -3.93 17.42 0.05
C GLU A 603 -5.16 18.01 0.73
N TRP A 604 -5.50 17.50 1.93
CA TRP A 604 -6.56 18.06 2.77
C TRP A 604 -6.10 18.19 4.21
N VAL A 605 -6.24 19.37 4.80
CA VAL A 605 -5.85 19.65 6.19
C VAL A 605 -7.09 19.65 7.09
N LYS A 606 -6.98 18.97 8.24
CA LYS A 606 -8.07 18.85 9.21
C LYS A 606 -7.53 18.92 10.65
N LYS A 607 -8.24 19.63 11.54
CA LYS A 607 -8.01 19.55 12.99
C LYS A 607 -8.59 18.24 13.54
N THR A 608 -7.91 17.63 14.50
CA THR A 608 -8.39 16.41 15.17
C THR A 608 -8.90 16.74 16.56
N SER A 609 -9.98 16.09 17.01
CA SER A 609 -10.55 16.28 18.34
C SER A 609 -10.69 14.97 19.15
N LYS A 610 -10.30 13.84 18.55
CA LYS A 610 -10.14 12.52 19.19
C LYS A 610 -9.19 11.66 18.37
N GLY A 611 -8.88 10.49 18.91
CA GLY A 611 -8.06 9.48 18.26
C GLY A 611 -6.56 9.71 18.44
N CYS A 612 -5.77 8.76 17.93
CA CYS A 612 -4.32 8.79 17.95
C CYS A 612 -3.78 8.72 16.52
N VAL A 613 -2.85 9.60 16.17
CA VAL A 613 -2.17 9.55 14.88
C VAL A 613 -1.38 8.24 14.77
N GLN A 614 -1.68 7.42 13.75
CA GLN A 614 -0.96 6.16 13.50
C GLN A 614 0.51 6.43 13.18
N GLY A 615 1.41 6.09 14.11
CA GLY A 615 2.84 6.39 14.02
C GLY A 615 3.35 7.39 15.08
N SER A 616 2.46 7.89 15.95
CA SER A 616 2.81 8.54 17.22
C SER A 616 3.46 7.55 18.21
N ILE A 617 4.26 8.06 19.14
CA ILE A 617 4.87 7.24 20.20
C ILE A 617 3.87 6.97 21.33
N GLY A 618 3.02 7.94 21.64
CA GLY A 618 2.05 7.88 22.74
C GLY A 618 0.78 7.10 22.44
N GLY A 619 0.34 7.03 21.18
CA GLY A 619 -0.93 6.39 20.80
C GLY A 619 -1.16 5.00 21.42
N PRO A 620 -0.18 4.08 21.37
CA PRO A 620 -0.28 2.77 22.02
C PRO A 620 -0.58 2.79 23.52
N ILE A 621 0.08 3.65 24.30
CA ILE A 621 -0.11 3.67 25.75
C ILE A 621 -1.45 4.32 26.13
N PHE A 622 -1.89 5.34 25.38
CA PHE A 622 -3.19 5.96 25.59
C PHE A 622 -4.34 5.00 25.29
N TRP A 623 -4.19 4.16 24.26
CA TRP A 623 -5.15 3.09 23.98
C TRP A 623 -5.20 2.06 25.12
N ASN A 624 -4.04 1.58 25.57
CA ASN A 624 -4.00 0.62 26.67
C ASN A 624 -4.63 1.19 27.94
N LEU A 625 -4.37 2.46 28.25
CA LEU A 625 -4.95 3.17 29.39
C LEU A 625 -6.48 3.29 29.27
N LEU A 626 -6.99 3.54 28.06
CA LEU A 626 -8.43 3.60 27.80
C LEU A 626 -9.09 2.22 27.99
N LEU A 627 -8.46 1.15 27.48
CA LEU A 627 -8.99 -0.21 27.52
C LEU A 627 -8.88 -0.87 28.91
N ASP A 628 -7.89 -0.47 29.71
CA ASP A 628 -7.55 -1.13 30.97
C ASP A 628 -8.73 -1.29 31.96
N PRO A 629 -9.59 -0.28 32.19
CA PRO A 629 -10.77 -0.44 33.05
C PRO A 629 -11.68 -1.60 32.63
N LEU A 630 -11.87 -1.84 31.32
CA LEU A 630 -12.67 -2.97 30.85
C LEU A 630 -12.05 -4.31 31.24
N LEU A 631 -10.73 -4.45 31.10
CA LEU A 631 -10.01 -5.67 31.47
C LEU A 631 -10.12 -5.93 32.96
N GLN A 632 -9.89 -4.90 33.79
CA GLN A 632 -9.99 -5.01 35.24
C GLN A 632 -11.41 -5.37 35.69
N GLU A 633 -12.43 -4.67 35.17
CA GLU A 633 -13.84 -4.92 35.52
C GLU A 633 -14.30 -6.34 35.16
N LEU A 634 -13.88 -6.87 34.02
CA LEU A 634 -14.21 -8.25 33.62
C LEU A 634 -13.46 -9.29 34.44
N ASN A 635 -12.18 -9.08 34.71
CA ASN A 635 -11.39 -9.94 35.58
C ASN A 635 -11.97 -9.99 37.01
N ASN A 636 -12.42 -8.86 37.54
CA ASN A 636 -13.05 -8.77 38.86
C ASN A 636 -14.39 -9.53 38.93
N LYS A 637 -15.07 -9.71 37.79
CA LYS A 637 -16.26 -10.57 37.67
C LYS A 637 -15.93 -12.06 37.51
N GLY A 638 -14.65 -12.43 37.54
CA GLY A 638 -14.17 -13.80 37.35
C GLY A 638 -14.19 -14.27 35.89
N GLU A 639 -14.36 -13.36 34.93
CA GLU A 639 -14.32 -13.69 33.51
C GLU A 639 -12.90 -13.58 32.97
N HIS A 640 -12.46 -14.56 32.19
CA HIS A 640 -11.14 -14.51 31.59
C HIS A 640 -11.16 -13.59 30.36
N CYS A 641 -10.56 -12.42 30.51
CA CYS A 641 -10.43 -11.42 29.46
C CYS A 641 -8.96 -11.10 29.24
N GLN A 642 -8.51 -11.15 27.98
CA GLN A 642 -7.18 -10.71 27.59
C GLN A 642 -7.24 -9.86 26.33
N ALA A 643 -6.26 -8.97 26.18
CA ALA A 643 -6.17 -8.09 25.02
C ALA A 643 -4.75 -7.99 24.49
N PHE A 644 -4.64 -7.81 23.19
CA PHE A 644 -3.44 -7.33 22.54
C PHE A 644 -3.80 -6.10 21.72
N ALA A 645 -3.54 -4.91 22.28
CA ALA A 645 -4.02 -3.66 21.70
C ALA A 645 -5.55 -3.66 21.60
N ASP A 646 -6.11 -3.53 20.40
CA ASP A 646 -7.55 -3.52 20.12
C ASP A 646 -8.16 -4.92 19.92
N ASP A 647 -7.33 -5.96 19.75
CA ASP A 647 -7.77 -7.35 19.68
C ASP A 647 -8.10 -7.86 21.10
N VAL A 648 -9.39 -7.87 21.47
CA VAL A 648 -9.88 -8.35 22.78
C VAL A 648 -10.51 -9.73 22.66
N VAL A 649 -10.12 -10.63 23.55
CA VAL A 649 -10.60 -12.01 23.62
C VAL A 649 -11.22 -12.29 24.98
N LEU A 650 -12.45 -12.82 24.95
CA LEU A 650 -13.17 -13.30 26.12
C LEU A 650 -13.26 -14.81 26.08
N ILE A 651 -13.04 -15.46 27.23
CA ILE A 651 -13.11 -16.91 27.35
C ILE A 651 -14.01 -17.27 28.53
N PHE A 652 -15.07 -17.99 28.22
CA PHE A 652 -16.04 -18.50 29.18
C PHE A 652 -15.92 -20.02 29.24
N SER A 653 -16.11 -20.61 30.43
CA SER A 653 -16.13 -22.06 30.57
C SER A 653 -17.19 -22.50 31.58
N GLY A 654 -17.86 -23.61 31.29
CA GLY A 654 -18.93 -24.14 32.12
C GLY A 654 -19.29 -25.58 31.75
N ASP A 655 -20.18 -26.20 32.51
CA ASP A 655 -20.63 -27.58 32.21
C ASP A 655 -21.75 -27.60 31.18
N LYS A 656 -22.63 -26.58 31.22
CA LYS A 656 -23.81 -26.47 30.36
C LYS A 656 -23.68 -25.27 29.44
N ALA A 657 -24.20 -25.41 28.22
CA ALA A 657 -24.18 -24.32 27.24
C ALA A 657 -24.96 -23.09 27.71
N LEU A 658 -26.07 -23.30 28.42
CA LEU A 658 -26.90 -22.20 28.96
C LEU A 658 -26.15 -21.32 29.97
N GLU A 659 -25.39 -21.93 30.88
CA GLU A 659 -24.55 -21.22 31.86
C GLU A 659 -23.50 -20.34 31.15
N VAL A 660 -22.83 -20.92 30.16
CA VAL A 660 -21.82 -20.22 29.35
C VAL A 660 -22.46 -19.09 28.54
N GLN A 661 -23.67 -19.32 28.01
CA GLN A 661 -24.45 -18.33 27.25
C GLN A 661 -24.83 -17.12 28.12
N GLU A 662 -25.35 -17.35 29.32
CA GLU A 662 -25.78 -16.29 30.24
C GLU A 662 -24.61 -15.41 30.65
N ARG A 663 -23.49 -16.03 31.05
CA ARG A 663 -22.25 -15.31 31.40
C ARG A 663 -21.69 -14.53 30.22
N ALA A 664 -21.64 -15.14 29.04
CA ALA A 664 -21.15 -14.49 27.83
C ALA A 664 -22.01 -13.28 27.44
N ASN A 665 -23.34 -13.42 27.44
CA ASN A 665 -24.25 -12.33 27.11
C ASN A 665 -24.19 -11.20 28.16
N ALA A 666 -24.04 -11.51 29.45
CA ALA A 666 -23.86 -10.51 30.50
C ALA A 666 -22.53 -9.74 30.31
N ALA A 667 -21.44 -10.44 29.98
CA ALA A 667 -20.15 -9.82 29.69
C ALA A 667 -20.20 -8.97 28.41
N LEU A 668 -20.82 -9.45 27.33
CA LEU A 668 -21.00 -8.69 26.09
C LEU A 668 -21.86 -7.43 26.29
N ALA A 669 -22.89 -7.49 27.14
CA ALA A 669 -23.66 -6.32 27.52
C ALA A 669 -22.81 -5.30 28.31
N HIS A 670 -21.93 -5.78 29.19
CA HIS A 670 -20.99 -4.93 29.92
C HIS A 670 -19.97 -4.26 28.99
N VAL A 671 -19.37 -5.03 28.08
CA VAL A 671 -18.47 -4.53 27.02
C VAL A 671 -19.15 -3.46 26.18
N ARG A 672 -20.42 -3.68 25.79
CA ARG A 672 -21.19 -2.69 25.04
C ARG A 672 -21.39 -1.40 25.83
N ARG A 673 -21.78 -1.47 27.10
CA ARG A 673 -21.94 -0.28 27.96
C ARG A 673 -20.63 0.48 28.10
N TRP A 674 -19.52 -0.22 28.33
CA TRP A 674 -18.20 0.38 28.36
C TRP A 674 -17.84 1.04 27.03
N GLY A 675 -18.18 0.41 25.89
CA GLY A 675 -18.00 0.97 24.57
C GLY A 675 -18.74 2.29 24.40
N VAL A 676 -20.04 2.31 24.73
CA VAL A 676 -20.88 3.51 24.68
C VAL A 676 -20.27 4.64 25.51
N LYS A 677 -19.95 4.37 26.79
CA LYS A 677 -19.33 5.33 27.72
C LYS A 677 -18.03 5.96 27.21
N ASN A 678 -17.25 5.23 26.42
CA ASN A 678 -15.98 5.68 25.86
C ASN A 678 -16.10 6.10 24.38
N LYS A 679 -17.32 6.26 23.86
CA LYS A 679 -17.61 6.58 22.46
C LYS A 679 -17.01 5.61 21.43
N LEU A 680 -16.86 4.35 21.81
CA LEU A 680 -16.37 3.26 20.99
C LEU A 680 -17.52 2.37 20.52
N LYS A 681 -17.44 1.91 19.27
CA LYS A 681 -18.40 0.98 18.68
C LYS A 681 -17.75 -0.37 18.47
N PHE A 682 -18.49 -1.44 18.77
CA PHE A 682 -18.12 -2.80 18.42
C PHE A 682 -18.88 -3.18 17.15
N ALA A 683 -18.29 -4.02 16.30
CA ALA A 683 -18.94 -4.54 15.10
C ALA A 683 -19.44 -5.98 15.34
N PRO A 684 -20.73 -6.21 15.70
CA PRO A 684 -21.23 -7.54 16.02
C PRO A 684 -21.04 -8.54 14.88
N GLN A 685 -21.17 -8.08 13.62
CA GLN A 685 -20.98 -8.89 12.42
C GLN A 685 -19.53 -9.35 12.17
N LYS A 686 -18.54 -8.65 12.75
CA LYS A 686 -17.12 -9.01 12.65
C LYS A 686 -16.60 -9.72 13.89
N THR A 687 -17.26 -9.54 15.03
CA THR A 687 -17.04 -10.34 16.24
C THR A 687 -17.27 -11.81 15.92
N LYS A 688 -16.32 -12.66 16.32
CA LYS A 688 -16.36 -14.10 16.06
C LYS A 688 -16.45 -14.86 17.37
N ALA A 689 -17.29 -15.89 17.40
CA ALA A 689 -17.41 -16.79 18.53
C ALA A 689 -17.16 -18.24 18.10
N MET A 690 -16.57 -19.06 18.97
CA MET A 690 -16.25 -20.47 18.71
C MET A 690 -16.35 -21.27 20.00
N ILE A 691 -16.83 -22.50 19.89
CA ILE A 691 -16.90 -23.43 21.02
C ILE A 691 -15.82 -24.48 20.86
N ILE A 692 -15.13 -24.76 21.95
CA ILE A 692 -14.04 -25.73 22.01
C ILE A 692 -14.38 -26.70 23.14
N THR A 693 -14.57 -27.98 22.82
CA THR A 693 -14.90 -29.00 23.81
C THR A 693 -14.63 -30.41 23.30
N ASN A 694 -14.36 -31.34 24.22
CA ASN A 694 -14.29 -32.78 23.93
C ASN A 694 -15.64 -33.49 24.12
N LYS A 695 -16.73 -32.76 24.42
CA LYS A 695 -18.07 -33.34 24.55
C LYS A 695 -18.63 -33.70 23.17
N ILE A 696 -19.15 -34.92 23.06
CA ILE A 696 -19.77 -35.42 21.81
C ILE A 696 -21.09 -34.68 21.52
N LYS A 697 -21.88 -34.36 22.56
CA LYS A 697 -23.15 -33.65 22.46
C LYS A 697 -23.17 -32.47 23.42
N TYR A 698 -23.58 -31.32 22.90
CA TYR A 698 -23.82 -30.08 23.66
C TYR A 698 -24.78 -29.18 22.88
N ASP A 699 -25.54 -28.35 23.59
CA ASP A 699 -26.39 -27.35 22.97
C ASP A 699 -25.58 -26.14 22.49
N SER A 700 -26.01 -25.48 21.42
CA SER A 700 -25.33 -24.28 20.93
C SER A 700 -25.81 -23.03 21.69
N PRO A 701 -24.92 -22.28 22.38
CA PRO A 701 -25.25 -21.03 23.03
C PRO A 701 -25.63 -19.96 21.99
N LEU A 702 -26.68 -19.21 22.29
CA LEU A 702 -27.17 -18.07 21.53
C LEU A 702 -26.55 -16.79 22.07
N LEU A 703 -25.59 -16.26 21.32
CA LEU A 703 -24.87 -15.05 21.68
C LEU A 703 -25.50 -13.83 21.02
N LYS A 704 -25.69 -12.78 21.81
CA LYS A 704 -26.24 -11.51 21.34
C LYS A 704 -25.40 -10.34 21.83
N MET A 705 -25.15 -9.41 20.91
CA MET A 705 -24.55 -8.11 21.23
C MET A 705 -25.29 -7.06 20.42
N GLY A 706 -25.80 -6.01 21.06
CA GLY A 706 -26.51 -4.99 20.30
C GLY A 706 -27.99 -5.28 20.02
N GLY A 707 -28.47 -6.50 20.32
CA GLY A 707 -29.71 -7.03 19.74
C GLY A 707 -29.45 -7.89 18.49
N GLU A 708 -28.24 -7.84 17.95
CA GLU A 708 -27.78 -8.68 16.84
C GLU A 708 -27.21 -10.01 17.38
N SER A 709 -27.43 -11.09 16.64
CA SER A 709 -26.88 -12.42 16.95
C SER A 709 -25.44 -12.56 16.47
N ILE A 710 -24.55 -13.07 17.33
CA ILE A 710 -23.18 -13.43 16.94
C ILE A 710 -23.16 -14.91 16.53
N GLY A 711 -22.72 -15.17 15.30
CA GLY A 711 -22.61 -16.53 14.77
C GLY A 711 -21.43 -17.31 15.36
N LEU A 712 -21.61 -18.62 15.52
CA LEU A 712 -20.54 -19.54 15.88
C LEU A 712 -19.76 -19.97 14.63
N SER A 713 -18.44 -19.89 14.70
CA SER A 713 -17.50 -20.33 13.68
C SER A 713 -16.74 -21.56 14.16
N LYS A 714 -16.27 -22.37 13.20
CA LYS A 714 -15.36 -23.50 13.45
C LYS A 714 -13.89 -23.09 13.52
N GLU A 715 -13.59 -21.89 13.05
CA GLU A 715 -12.24 -21.34 13.02
C GLU A 715 -12.25 -19.84 13.37
N ILE A 716 -11.30 -19.41 14.20
CA ILE A 716 -11.07 -17.98 14.51
C ILE A 716 -9.59 -17.66 14.29
N LYS A 717 -9.33 -16.49 13.68
CA LYS A 717 -7.98 -15.96 13.53
C LYS A 717 -7.70 -14.95 14.65
N ILE A 718 -6.74 -15.23 15.51
CA ILE A 718 -6.34 -14.40 16.66
C ILE A 718 -4.83 -14.15 16.55
N LEU A 719 -4.42 -12.87 16.53
CA LEU A 719 -3.00 -12.45 16.46
C LEU A 719 -2.17 -13.14 15.36
N GLY A 720 -2.81 -13.49 14.25
CA GLY A 720 -2.17 -14.16 13.11
C GLY A 720 -2.24 -15.69 13.12
N LEU A 721 -2.56 -16.32 14.26
CA LEU A 721 -2.80 -17.76 14.39
C LEU A 721 -4.26 -18.08 14.04
N THR A 722 -4.49 -19.16 13.30
CA THR A 722 -5.86 -19.65 13.03
C THR A 722 -6.12 -20.85 13.92
N VAL A 723 -7.03 -20.69 14.86
CA VAL A 723 -7.42 -21.70 15.85
C VAL A 723 -8.73 -22.34 15.38
N ASP A 724 -8.75 -23.66 15.23
CA ASP A 724 -9.95 -24.45 15.00
C ASP A 724 -10.54 -25.01 16.30
N ASP A 725 -11.81 -25.41 16.27
CA ASP A 725 -12.54 -25.96 17.41
C ASP A 725 -12.00 -27.30 17.93
N GLY A 726 -11.19 -28.01 17.12
CA GLY A 726 -10.45 -29.20 17.51
C GLY A 726 -9.02 -28.95 18.01
N LEU A 727 -8.56 -27.69 18.00
CA LEU A 727 -7.17 -27.30 18.32
C LEU A 727 -6.11 -28.06 17.51
N THR A 728 -6.42 -28.42 16.26
CA THR A 728 -5.53 -29.18 15.37
C THR A 728 -4.54 -28.32 14.61
N PHE A 729 -4.86 -27.03 14.43
CA PHE A 729 -4.13 -26.02 13.64
C PHE A 729 -3.98 -26.36 12.15
N ASN A 730 -4.72 -27.33 11.63
CA ASN A 730 -4.63 -27.77 10.24
C ASN A 730 -4.92 -26.63 9.25
N ALA A 731 -5.95 -25.82 9.53
CA ALA A 731 -6.29 -24.65 8.73
C ALA A 731 -5.15 -23.61 8.72
N HIS A 732 -4.50 -23.40 9.86
CA HIS A 732 -3.34 -22.51 9.95
C HIS A 732 -2.17 -23.01 9.10
N VAL A 733 -1.79 -24.28 9.27
CA VAL A 733 -0.69 -24.90 8.50
C VAL A 733 -0.97 -24.80 7.00
N LYS A 734 -2.19 -25.14 6.54
CA LYS A 734 -2.59 -25.01 5.14
C LYS A 734 -2.43 -23.58 4.61
N ASN A 735 -2.87 -22.58 5.39
CA ASN A 735 -2.76 -21.17 5.04
C ASN A 735 -1.30 -20.70 4.96
N VAL A 736 -0.45 -21.14 5.89
CA VAL A 736 1.00 -20.85 5.87
C VAL A 736 1.67 -21.50 4.67
N CYS A 737 1.41 -22.78 4.39
CA CYS A 737 1.92 -23.48 3.22
C CYS A 737 1.55 -22.75 1.92
N CYS A 738 0.31 -22.28 1.79
CA CYS A 738 -0.13 -21.52 0.62
C CYS A 738 0.63 -20.19 0.47
N LYS A 739 0.84 -19.45 1.58
CA LYS A 739 1.66 -18.22 1.57
C LYS A 739 3.10 -18.51 1.16
N VAL A 740 3.72 -19.57 1.68
CA VAL A 740 5.08 -19.98 1.34
C VAL A 740 5.18 -20.33 -0.14
N GLN A 741 4.22 -21.09 -0.69
CA GLN A 741 4.18 -21.39 -2.12
C GLN A 741 4.07 -20.13 -2.98
N ASN A 742 3.24 -19.16 -2.58
CA ASN A 742 3.12 -17.88 -3.29
C ASN A 742 4.41 -17.06 -3.21
N LEU A 743 5.04 -16.98 -2.03
CA LEU A 743 6.34 -16.31 -1.87
C LEU A 743 7.41 -16.98 -2.72
N TYR A 744 7.46 -18.31 -2.75
CA TYR A 744 8.38 -19.07 -3.61
C TYR A 744 8.17 -18.75 -5.09
N ARG A 745 6.92 -18.72 -5.57
CA ARG A 745 6.60 -18.33 -6.96
C ARG A 745 7.06 -16.89 -7.25
N GLN A 746 6.86 -15.96 -6.32
CA GLN A 746 7.33 -14.58 -6.45
C GLN A 746 8.86 -14.49 -6.50
N LEU A 747 9.57 -15.25 -5.65
CA LEU A 747 11.03 -15.37 -5.67
C LEU A 747 11.52 -15.89 -7.01
N CYS A 748 10.91 -16.96 -7.54
CA CYS A 748 11.27 -17.49 -8.86
C CYS A 748 11.07 -16.47 -9.98
N ARG A 749 10.01 -15.65 -9.91
CA ARG A 749 9.76 -14.55 -10.88
C ARG A 749 10.80 -13.44 -10.73
N ALA A 750 11.09 -13.02 -9.50
CA ALA A 750 12.08 -11.99 -9.19
C ALA A 750 13.49 -12.39 -9.63
N ALA A 751 13.87 -13.65 -9.42
CA ALA A 751 15.15 -14.19 -9.88
C ALA A 751 15.27 -14.18 -11.41
N LYS A 752 14.19 -14.46 -12.13
CA LYS A 752 14.15 -14.41 -13.61
C LYS A 752 14.23 -12.98 -14.15
N ASN A 753 13.61 -12.02 -13.46
CA ASN A 753 13.54 -10.62 -13.86
C ASN A 753 14.50 -9.74 -13.06
N PHE A 754 15.60 -10.30 -12.55
CA PHE A 754 16.40 -9.65 -11.53
C PHE A 754 17.01 -8.34 -12.03
N THR A 755 16.61 -7.23 -11.41
CA THR A 755 17.20 -5.91 -11.61
C THR A 755 17.69 -5.36 -10.27
N VAL A 756 18.95 -5.59 -9.90
CA VAL A 756 19.73 -4.72 -8.98
C VAL A 756 19.48 -3.22 -9.30
N GLN A 757 19.42 -2.37 -8.28
CA GLN A 757 19.31 -0.91 -8.41
C GLN A 757 20.21 -0.20 -7.42
#